data_AF-A0A137NSZ6-F1
#
_entry.id   AF-A0A137NSZ6-F1
#
_cell.length_a   1.000
_cell.length_b   1.000
_cell.length_c   1.000
_cell.angle_alpha   90.00
_cell.angle_beta   90.00
_cell.angle_gamma   90.00
#
_symmetry.space_group_name_H-M   'P 1'
#
loop_
_entity.id
_entity.type
_entity.pdbx_description
1 polymer ?
#
loop_
_entity_poly.entity_id
_entity_poly.type
_entity_poly.pdbx_seq_one_letter_code
_entity_poly.pdbx_strand_id
1 'polypeptide(L)'
;MSWVADQFAHLCSYNEEVTNIEPIVDAEGVKIVKVTSKLTDGTIVERWARNIIVAIGGQANIPSFPGLANLPHESLPIIHSSQYLNQVDRINPDSNQPTKLAIVGSGQSAAELFMDLLSRYPKAHVSMICRDTALRPADETPFVNQIFNPASTSQFYKLTPEQKKAYLQKEMGLTTPASIHFGHSVQDITYSNNKMNLKLSPIYDPEATINAQFDGVIMATGYTRQLHKKLLSNITPYFIHSDVDNYGISRDYSVPTKSEFKVGVYLQGCNEPTHGLSDTLLSVLAIRGPEVVDSLTHSDESIKEIAYANLPTSTEGPFINAADLAKGYRWESFDSSEAIGGYLKHHPSFSNKPVELDASGVPKRASAPSPGQLLYSRYIPELDNTLTIKVFDMEQNLEDFHNWMNTDRVNEFWQERGSMEYHKSYILNLFDNKSNFPVIAYFDGEPFAYFEFYWAKEALIGKYYEADNFDRGSHMLIGNEKFRGKDRIMAWMPSMCHYLMLDHPKTKNVMAEPHARNEKIHRCFYKNLYNKIDLVQFPHKPAVLVQMQRDTLFKHPSLQSMTDPLLKKASGRAISSSSSYSVPSDHSISSSTTTNSSDSNENSSPNSPIEYRKLELKAEDLETIKKLPALDGNEALLSQTN
;
A
#
# COMPACT_ATOMS: atom_id res chain seq x y z
N MET A 1 4.12 3.62 -13.18
CA MET A 1 5.58 3.33 -13.19
C MET A 1 6.22 3.83 -14.49
N SER A 2 5.79 3.39 -15.68
CA SER A 2 6.34 3.86 -16.97
C SER A 2 6.35 5.38 -17.13
N TRP A 3 5.21 6.04 -16.85
CA TRP A 3 5.12 7.51 -16.91
C TRP A 3 6.15 8.27 -16.05
N VAL A 4 6.56 7.70 -14.91
CA VAL A 4 7.63 8.28 -14.08
C VAL A 4 8.99 7.98 -14.71
N ALA A 5 9.22 6.73 -15.13
CA ALA A 5 10.49 6.31 -15.74
C ALA A 5 10.83 7.10 -17.01
N ASP A 6 9.83 7.45 -17.82
CA ASP A 6 10.01 8.24 -19.05
C ASP A 6 10.65 9.61 -18.78
N GLN A 7 10.39 10.22 -17.61
CA GLN A 7 10.99 11.49 -17.21
C GLN A 7 12.50 11.37 -16.94
N PHE A 8 12.98 10.15 -16.65
CA PHE A 8 14.38 9.83 -16.40
C PHE A 8 15.03 9.05 -17.55
N ALA A 9 14.35 8.90 -18.69
CA ALA A 9 14.85 8.09 -19.82
C ALA A 9 16.26 8.49 -20.28
N HIS A 10 16.60 9.79 -20.18
CA HIS A 10 17.93 10.32 -20.51
C HIS A 10 19.05 9.85 -19.56
N LEU A 11 18.71 9.32 -18.38
CA LEU A 11 19.63 8.74 -17.41
C LEU A 11 19.62 7.20 -17.42
N CYS A 12 18.70 6.58 -18.17
CA CYS A 12 18.50 5.14 -18.19
C CYS A 12 19.06 4.52 -19.48
N SER A 13 19.90 3.50 -19.34
CA SER A 13 20.29 2.63 -20.45
C SER A 13 19.49 1.33 -20.38
N TYR A 14 18.49 1.21 -21.25
CA TYR A 14 17.63 0.02 -21.35
C TYR A 14 18.27 -1.09 -22.17
N ASN A 15 17.77 -2.32 -22.04
CA ASN A 15 18.25 -3.51 -22.78
C ASN A 15 19.73 -3.82 -22.55
N GLU A 16 20.24 -3.44 -21.38
CA GLU A 16 21.63 -3.55 -21.00
C GLU A 16 21.75 -4.37 -19.71
N GLU A 17 22.28 -5.58 -19.81
CA GLU A 17 22.46 -6.49 -18.68
C GLU A 17 23.83 -6.28 -18.06
N VAL A 18 23.90 -5.85 -16.80
CA VAL A 18 25.16 -5.83 -16.05
C VAL A 18 25.64 -7.26 -15.81
N THR A 19 26.88 -7.55 -16.17
CA THR A 19 27.47 -8.89 -16.09
C THR A 19 28.63 -8.98 -15.12
N ASN A 20 29.34 -7.88 -14.88
CA ASN A 20 30.49 -7.84 -13.99
C ASN A 20 30.66 -6.48 -13.29
N ILE A 21 31.17 -6.50 -12.07
CA ILE A 21 31.59 -5.32 -11.31
C ILE A 21 32.96 -5.63 -10.72
N GLU A 22 33.99 -4.88 -11.11
CA GLU A 22 35.37 -5.14 -10.69
C GLU A 22 36.03 -3.90 -10.05
N PRO A 23 36.87 -4.10 -9.02
CA PRO A 23 37.58 -3.01 -8.37
C PRO A 23 38.72 -2.49 -9.25
N ILE A 24 38.91 -1.16 -9.30
CA ILE A 24 40.13 -0.57 -9.85
C ILE A 24 41.05 -0.24 -8.68
N VAL A 25 42.14 -0.99 -8.57
CA VAL A 25 43.11 -0.89 -7.46
C VAL A 25 44.22 0.09 -7.83
N ASP A 26 44.44 1.09 -6.98
CA ASP A 26 45.59 2.00 -7.01
C ASP A 26 46.43 1.90 -5.72
N ALA A 27 47.47 2.73 -5.60
CA ALA A 27 48.37 2.73 -4.43
C ALA A 27 47.69 3.17 -3.11
N GLU A 28 46.54 3.85 -3.20
CA GLU A 28 45.76 4.38 -2.06
C GLU A 28 44.49 3.53 -1.79
N GLY A 29 44.28 2.45 -2.55
CA GLY A 29 43.17 1.50 -2.39
C GLY A 29 42.25 1.44 -3.61
N VAL A 30 40.95 1.21 -3.38
CA VAL A 30 39.92 1.15 -4.42
C VAL A 30 38.98 2.34 -4.28
N LYS A 31 39.03 3.26 -5.24
CA LYS A 31 38.19 4.48 -5.25
C LYS A 31 37.07 4.47 -6.29
N ILE A 32 37.16 3.58 -7.26
CA ILE A 32 36.18 3.37 -8.32
C ILE A 32 36.07 1.89 -8.64
N VAL A 33 34.91 1.48 -9.15
CA VAL A 33 34.70 0.17 -9.78
C VAL A 33 34.46 0.36 -11.26
N LYS A 34 34.84 -0.65 -12.06
CA LYS A 34 34.40 -0.80 -13.44
C LYS A 34 33.20 -1.73 -13.50
N VAL A 35 32.13 -1.27 -14.13
CA VAL A 35 30.89 -1.99 -14.36
C VAL A 35 30.82 -2.38 -15.82
N THR A 36 30.83 -3.68 -16.09
CA THR A 36 30.71 -4.24 -17.44
C THR A 36 29.30 -4.77 -17.66
N SER A 37 28.72 -4.38 -18.78
CA SER A 37 27.38 -4.73 -19.18
C SER A 37 27.32 -5.14 -20.66
N LYS A 38 26.26 -5.86 -21.01
CA LYS A 38 26.04 -6.41 -22.35
C LYS A 38 24.67 -5.99 -22.87
N LEU A 39 24.65 -5.42 -24.08
CA LEU A 39 23.43 -5.09 -24.81
C LEU A 39 22.84 -6.33 -25.48
N THR A 40 21.57 -6.25 -25.88
CA THR A 40 20.86 -7.36 -26.56
C THR A 40 21.50 -7.82 -27.86
N ASP A 41 22.21 -6.93 -28.56
CA ASP A 41 22.96 -7.25 -29.79
C ASP A 41 24.33 -7.90 -29.52
N GLY A 42 24.71 -8.03 -28.25
CA GLY A 42 25.97 -8.59 -27.80
C GLY A 42 27.08 -7.57 -27.54
N THR A 43 26.85 -6.28 -27.81
CA THR A 43 27.81 -5.21 -27.56
C THR A 43 28.14 -5.11 -26.07
N ILE A 44 29.43 -4.99 -25.75
CA ILE A 44 29.91 -4.82 -24.38
C ILE A 44 30.11 -3.32 -24.10
N VAL A 45 29.62 -2.88 -22.95
CA VAL A 45 29.75 -1.49 -22.48
C VAL A 45 30.44 -1.51 -21.11
N GLU A 46 31.36 -0.57 -20.90
CA GLU A 46 32.06 -0.41 -19.63
C GLU A 46 31.84 1.00 -19.08
N ARG A 47 31.51 1.11 -17.79
CA ARG A 47 31.36 2.38 -17.07
C ARG A 47 32.15 2.35 -15.76
N TRP A 48 32.59 3.51 -15.30
CA TRP A 48 33.27 3.65 -14.01
C TRP A 48 32.37 4.37 -13.02
N ALA A 49 32.35 3.89 -11.79
CA ALA A 49 31.48 4.43 -10.74
C ALA A 49 32.21 4.56 -9.41
N ARG A 50 31.97 5.67 -8.70
CA ARG A 50 32.38 5.88 -7.30
C ARG A 50 31.42 5.23 -6.31
N ASN A 51 30.17 5.04 -6.72
CA ASN A 51 29.12 4.43 -5.93
C ASN A 51 28.30 3.48 -6.82
N ILE A 52 27.85 2.36 -6.27
CA ILE A 52 26.97 1.41 -6.94
C ILE A 52 25.74 1.13 -6.08
N ILE A 53 24.58 1.08 -6.73
CA ILE A 53 23.33 0.64 -6.12
C ILE A 53 22.86 -0.59 -6.89
N VAL A 54 22.70 -1.71 -6.19
CA VAL A 54 22.24 -2.97 -6.78
C VAL A 54 20.77 -3.17 -6.43
N ALA A 55 19.89 -2.94 -7.41
CA ALA A 55 18.42 -3.00 -7.28
C ALA A 55 17.78 -3.92 -8.33
N ILE A 56 18.29 -5.15 -8.44
CA ILE A 56 17.98 -6.07 -9.56
C ILE A 56 16.77 -7.00 -9.32
N GLY A 57 16.04 -6.82 -8.21
CA GLY A 57 14.86 -7.61 -7.90
C GLY A 57 15.16 -9.09 -7.60
N GLY A 58 14.19 -9.95 -7.90
CA GLY A 58 14.27 -11.40 -7.68
C GLY A 58 14.39 -12.19 -8.97
N GLN A 59 15.06 -13.33 -8.90
CA GLN A 59 15.11 -14.33 -9.96
C GLN A 59 13.98 -15.35 -9.78
N ALA A 60 13.40 -15.84 -10.87
CA ALA A 60 12.44 -16.94 -10.84
C ALA A 60 12.95 -18.11 -9.98
N ASN A 61 12.18 -18.51 -8.96
CA ASN A 61 12.54 -19.63 -8.10
C ASN A 61 12.01 -20.93 -8.71
N ILE A 62 12.82 -21.63 -9.50
CA ILE A 62 12.47 -22.95 -10.02
C ILE A 62 13.13 -23.98 -9.09
N PRO A 63 12.37 -24.77 -8.32
CA PRO A 63 12.97 -25.79 -7.45
C PRO A 63 13.78 -26.80 -8.26
N SER A 64 14.90 -27.25 -7.70
CA SER A 64 15.74 -28.27 -8.33
C SER A 64 15.05 -29.63 -8.24
N PHE A 65 14.58 -30.16 -9.37
CA PHE A 65 14.09 -31.54 -9.47
C PHE A 65 15.10 -32.39 -10.26
N PRO A 66 15.40 -33.63 -9.83
CA PRO A 66 16.34 -34.51 -10.53
C PRO A 66 16.04 -34.68 -12.03
N GLY A 67 14.76 -34.84 -12.37
CA GLY A 67 14.30 -34.97 -13.75
C GLY A 67 14.37 -33.69 -14.56
N LEU A 68 14.38 -32.52 -13.92
CA LEU A 68 14.46 -31.21 -14.59
C LEU A 68 15.81 -31.00 -15.31
N ALA A 69 16.89 -31.55 -14.76
CA ALA A 69 18.23 -31.44 -15.34
C ALA A 69 18.38 -32.22 -16.66
N ASN A 70 17.50 -33.19 -16.92
CA ASN A 70 17.53 -34.05 -18.11
C ASN A 70 16.50 -33.65 -19.17
N LEU A 71 15.88 -32.48 -19.01
CA LEU A 71 14.85 -31.98 -19.90
C LEU A 71 15.47 -31.32 -21.16
N PRO A 72 14.99 -31.61 -22.38
CA PRO A 72 15.39 -30.86 -23.58
C PRO A 72 15.01 -29.36 -23.43
N HIS A 73 16.03 -28.51 -23.28
CA HIS A 73 15.90 -27.11 -22.86
C HIS A 73 15.02 -26.20 -23.75
N GLU A 74 14.76 -26.57 -25.00
CA GLU A 74 14.16 -25.65 -25.98
C GLU A 74 12.66 -25.88 -26.28
N SER A 75 12.07 -26.97 -25.82
CA SER A 75 10.75 -27.41 -26.31
C SER A 75 9.76 -27.86 -25.24
N LEU A 76 9.98 -27.50 -23.97
CA LEU A 76 9.15 -28.00 -22.86
C LEU A 76 8.28 -26.94 -22.19
N PRO A 77 7.00 -27.26 -21.89
CA PRO A 77 6.03 -26.31 -21.36
C PRO A 77 6.17 -26.16 -19.83
N ILE A 78 7.38 -25.86 -19.34
CA ILE A 78 7.58 -25.38 -17.97
C ILE A 78 7.73 -23.86 -18.01
N ILE A 79 6.73 -23.16 -17.47
CA ILE A 79 6.68 -21.70 -17.48
C ILE A 79 6.72 -21.22 -16.03
N HIS A 80 7.69 -20.39 -15.66
CA HIS A 80 7.61 -19.67 -14.39
C HIS A 80 6.57 -18.54 -14.48
N SER A 81 5.86 -18.25 -13.39
CA SER A 81 4.81 -17.21 -13.35
C SER A 81 5.26 -15.86 -13.90
N SER A 82 6.53 -15.49 -13.71
CA SER A 82 7.15 -14.27 -14.25
C SER A 82 7.20 -14.17 -15.79
N GLN A 83 7.05 -15.29 -16.50
CA GLN A 83 7.08 -15.37 -17.96
C GLN A 83 5.72 -15.77 -18.54
N TYR A 84 4.68 -15.83 -17.71
CA TYR A 84 3.38 -16.40 -18.07
C TYR A 84 2.81 -15.80 -19.35
N LEU A 85 2.55 -14.49 -19.40
CA LEU A 85 1.94 -13.85 -20.57
C LEU A 85 2.78 -13.98 -21.85
N ASN A 86 4.11 -14.07 -21.73
CA ASN A 86 5.01 -14.18 -22.88
C ASN A 86 5.08 -15.59 -23.46
N GLN A 87 4.73 -16.61 -22.66
CA GLN A 87 4.98 -18.01 -22.99
C GLN A 87 3.73 -18.88 -22.94
N VAL A 88 2.62 -18.42 -22.36
CA VAL A 88 1.40 -19.21 -22.18
C VAL A 88 0.83 -19.72 -23.49
N ASP A 89 0.99 -18.98 -24.59
CA ASP A 89 0.54 -19.40 -25.93
C ASP A 89 1.37 -20.58 -26.50
N ARG A 90 2.55 -20.86 -25.94
CA ARG A 90 3.34 -22.07 -26.29
C ARG A 90 2.67 -23.34 -25.79
N ILE A 91 1.93 -23.22 -24.70
CA ILE A 91 1.00 -24.25 -24.25
C ILE A 91 -0.22 -24.11 -25.14
N ASN A 92 -0.14 -24.54 -26.41
CA ASN A 92 -1.25 -24.47 -27.35
C ASN A 92 -2.21 -25.63 -27.08
N PRO A 93 -3.33 -25.45 -26.36
CA PRO A 93 -4.29 -26.53 -26.18
C PRO A 93 -4.91 -26.86 -27.54
N ASP A 94 -4.63 -28.05 -28.06
CA ASP A 94 -5.28 -28.53 -29.28
C ASP A 94 -6.81 -28.45 -29.11
N SER A 95 -7.48 -27.72 -30.01
CA SER A 95 -8.91 -27.36 -29.92
C SER A 95 -9.86 -28.56 -29.82
N ASN A 96 -9.37 -29.76 -30.14
CA ASN A 96 -10.09 -31.03 -30.21
C ASN A 96 -9.87 -31.96 -29.00
N GLN A 97 -8.93 -31.69 -28.08
CA GLN A 97 -8.74 -32.50 -26.88
C GLN A 97 -8.62 -31.65 -25.61
N PRO A 98 -9.18 -32.11 -24.47
CA PRO A 98 -9.05 -31.39 -23.20
C PRO A 98 -7.60 -31.42 -22.71
N THR A 99 -6.94 -30.26 -22.75
CA THR A 99 -5.56 -30.06 -22.27
C THR A 99 -5.49 -30.06 -20.75
N LYS A 100 -4.50 -30.74 -20.17
CA LYS A 100 -4.30 -30.81 -18.71
C LYS A 100 -3.16 -29.91 -18.28
N LEU A 101 -3.42 -28.90 -17.45
CA LEU A 101 -2.43 -27.93 -16.99
C LEU A 101 -2.22 -28.04 -15.49
N ALA A 102 -0.97 -28.03 -15.04
CA ALA A 102 -0.63 -27.97 -13.63
C ALA A 102 -0.11 -26.57 -13.25
N ILE A 103 -0.53 -26.07 -12.10
CA ILE A 103 0.08 -24.91 -11.45
C ILE A 103 0.71 -25.40 -10.15
N VAL A 104 2.02 -25.21 -9.98
CA VAL A 104 2.72 -25.56 -8.74
C VAL A 104 2.85 -24.31 -7.88
N GLY A 105 2.14 -24.27 -6.74
CA GLY A 105 2.15 -23.14 -5.82
C GLY A 105 0.79 -22.91 -5.17
N SER A 106 0.77 -22.05 -4.15
CA SER A 106 -0.43 -21.68 -3.40
C SER A 106 -0.49 -20.19 -3.02
N GLY A 107 0.43 -19.39 -3.55
CA GLY A 107 0.46 -17.94 -3.33
C GLY A 107 -0.45 -17.18 -4.29
N GLN A 108 -0.46 -15.85 -4.18
CA GLN A 108 -1.29 -14.96 -5.01
C GLN A 108 -1.11 -15.24 -6.52
N SER A 109 0.12 -15.36 -7.01
CA SER A 109 0.37 -15.67 -8.42
C SER A 109 -0.27 -17.00 -8.84
N ALA A 110 -0.27 -18.02 -7.98
CA ALA A 110 -0.89 -19.31 -8.30
C ALA A 110 -2.41 -19.17 -8.45
N ALA A 111 -3.05 -18.40 -7.56
CA ALA A 111 -4.48 -18.12 -7.62
C ALA A 111 -4.88 -17.31 -8.86
N GLU A 112 -4.12 -16.26 -9.20
CA GLU A 112 -4.35 -15.46 -10.40
C GLU A 112 -4.22 -16.30 -11.68
N LEU A 113 -3.17 -17.13 -11.76
CA LEU A 113 -2.95 -18.05 -12.87
C LEU A 113 -4.05 -19.10 -12.99
N PHE A 114 -4.55 -19.62 -11.86
CA PHE A 114 -5.64 -20.59 -11.84
C PHE A 114 -6.92 -19.98 -12.43
N MET A 115 -7.24 -18.75 -12.02
CA MET A 115 -8.40 -18.03 -12.55
C MET A 115 -8.22 -17.65 -14.04
N ASP A 116 -7.04 -17.18 -14.44
CA ASP A 116 -6.77 -16.82 -15.84
C ASP A 116 -6.82 -18.05 -16.76
N LEU A 117 -6.20 -19.17 -16.40
CA LEU A 117 -6.20 -20.37 -17.23
C LEU A 117 -7.60 -20.96 -17.42
N LEU A 118 -8.46 -20.94 -16.38
CA LEU A 118 -9.85 -21.37 -16.49
C LEU A 118 -10.67 -20.46 -17.43
N SER A 119 -10.37 -19.16 -17.45
CA SER A 119 -11.02 -18.19 -18.33
C SER A 119 -10.49 -18.26 -19.77
N ARG A 120 -9.16 -18.31 -19.92
CA ARG A 120 -8.43 -18.32 -21.19
C ARG A 120 -8.61 -19.62 -21.97
N TYR A 121 -8.67 -20.75 -21.27
CA TYR A 121 -8.80 -22.07 -21.86
C TYR A 121 -9.99 -22.85 -21.26
N PRO A 122 -11.24 -22.54 -21.65
CA PRO A 122 -12.44 -23.12 -21.04
C PRO A 122 -12.58 -24.65 -21.16
N LYS A 123 -11.86 -25.27 -22.09
CA LYS A 123 -11.83 -26.73 -22.30
C LYS A 123 -10.67 -27.43 -21.56
N ALA A 124 -9.75 -26.66 -20.97
CA ALA A 124 -8.63 -27.22 -20.24
C ALA A 124 -9.07 -27.72 -18.86
N HIS A 125 -8.37 -28.75 -18.36
CA HIS A 125 -8.43 -29.17 -16.98
C HIS A 125 -7.25 -28.54 -16.25
N VAL A 126 -7.53 -27.66 -15.30
CA VAL A 126 -6.49 -26.93 -14.57
C VAL A 126 -6.40 -27.49 -13.15
N SER A 127 -5.20 -27.95 -12.77
CA SER A 127 -4.91 -28.51 -11.46
C SER A 127 -3.92 -27.62 -10.72
N MET A 128 -4.32 -27.06 -9.59
CA MET A 128 -3.39 -26.37 -8.69
C MET A 128 -2.84 -27.35 -7.66
N ILE A 129 -1.52 -27.46 -7.56
CA ILE A 129 -0.81 -28.38 -6.67
C ILE A 129 -0.21 -27.54 -5.55
N CYS A 130 -0.79 -27.69 -4.37
CA CYS A 130 -0.44 -26.91 -3.19
C CYS A 130 0.24 -27.84 -2.17
N ARG A 131 1.43 -27.44 -1.72
CA ARG A 131 2.04 -28.04 -0.54
C ARG A 131 1.17 -27.73 0.68
N ASP A 132 0.70 -26.51 0.85
CA ASP A 132 -0.11 -26.15 2.02
C ASP A 132 -1.45 -26.91 2.08
N THR A 133 -2.06 -26.96 3.27
CA THR A 133 -3.33 -27.66 3.50
C THR A 133 -4.56 -26.84 3.11
N ALA A 134 -4.38 -25.53 2.85
CA ALA A 134 -5.41 -24.62 2.35
C ALA A 134 -4.76 -23.41 1.65
N LEU A 135 -5.53 -22.68 0.84
CA LEU A 135 -5.15 -21.34 0.39
C LEU A 135 -5.33 -20.37 1.56
N ARG A 136 -4.29 -19.59 1.86
CA ARG A 136 -4.35 -18.58 2.91
C ARG A 136 -4.74 -17.24 2.29
N PRO A 137 -5.72 -16.51 2.86
CA PRO A 137 -5.95 -15.14 2.45
C PRO A 137 -4.67 -14.32 2.72
N ALA A 138 -4.37 -13.34 1.86
CA ALA A 138 -3.36 -12.34 2.16
C ALA A 138 -3.88 -11.52 3.34
N ASP A 139 -3.36 -11.78 4.54
CA ASP A 139 -3.79 -11.14 5.78
C ASP A 139 -3.53 -9.63 5.74
N GLU A 140 -4.60 -8.81 5.74
CA GLU A 140 -4.51 -7.36 5.98
C GLU A 140 -5.13 -6.93 7.33
N THR A 141 -5.49 -7.88 8.20
CA THR A 141 -6.06 -7.59 9.52
C THR A 141 -5.17 -8.09 10.66
N PRO A 142 -5.04 -7.36 11.79
CA PRO A 142 -4.20 -7.76 12.93
C PRO A 142 -4.76 -8.92 13.79
N PHE A 143 -5.78 -9.63 13.32
CA PHE A 143 -6.32 -10.82 13.94
C PHE A 143 -6.77 -11.76 12.82
N VAL A 144 -6.26 -12.98 12.75
CA VAL A 144 -7.00 -14.23 12.46
C VAL A 144 -6.02 -15.39 12.41
N ASN A 145 -6.27 -16.40 13.25
CA ASN A 145 -5.76 -17.75 13.03
C ASN A 145 -6.76 -18.76 13.63
N GLN A 146 -7.98 -18.76 13.11
CA GLN A 146 -9.01 -19.74 13.45
C GLN A 146 -9.74 -20.22 12.20
N ILE A 147 -9.04 -20.98 11.36
CA ILE A 147 -9.65 -21.83 10.33
C ILE A 147 -8.90 -23.17 10.31
N PHE A 148 -8.79 -23.81 11.47
CA PHE A 148 -8.27 -25.17 11.61
C PHE A 148 -9.43 -26.06 12.02
N ASN A 149 -10.00 -26.81 11.07
CA ASN A 149 -10.96 -27.85 11.42
C ASN A 149 -10.17 -29.14 11.77
N PRO A 150 -10.07 -29.56 13.04
CA PRO A 150 -9.30 -30.74 13.43
C PRO A 150 -10.00 -32.06 13.07
N ALA A 151 -11.29 -32.00 12.70
CA ALA A 151 -12.13 -33.18 12.48
C ALA A 151 -11.74 -33.95 11.20
N SER A 152 -11.29 -33.27 10.14
CA SER A 152 -10.87 -33.88 8.87
C SER A 152 -9.57 -34.69 9.01
N THR A 153 -8.62 -34.22 9.83
CA THR A 153 -7.35 -34.92 10.10
C THR A 153 -7.56 -36.27 10.80
N SER A 154 -8.50 -36.31 11.75
CA SER A 154 -8.82 -37.52 12.52
C SER A 154 -9.53 -38.60 11.70
N GLN A 155 -10.22 -38.20 10.64
CA GLN A 155 -10.96 -39.12 9.78
C GLN A 155 -10.06 -39.75 8.71
N PHE A 156 -9.11 -38.98 8.15
CA PHE A 156 -8.10 -39.50 7.23
C PHE A 156 -7.08 -40.42 7.93
N TYR A 157 -6.67 -40.10 9.16
CA TYR A 157 -5.70 -40.91 9.91
C TYR A 157 -6.14 -42.37 10.08
N LYS A 158 -7.45 -42.61 10.26
CA LYS A 158 -8.06 -43.92 10.50
C LYS A 158 -8.14 -44.82 9.27
N LEU A 159 -7.85 -44.32 8.08
CA LEU A 159 -7.87 -45.12 6.84
C LEU A 159 -6.71 -46.12 6.79
N THR A 160 -6.94 -47.31 6.24
CA THR A 160 -5.85 -48.28 5.96
C THR A 160 -4.92 -47.76 4.86
N PRO A 161 -3.67 -48.26 4.72
CA PRO A 161 -2.76 -47.84 3.65
C PRO A 161 -3.40 -47.94 2.24
N GLU A 162 -4.19 -48.98 1.97
CA GLU A 162 -4.89 -49.18 0.71
C GLU A 162 -6.01 -48.15 0.51
N GLN A 163 -6.75 -47.83 1.57
CA GLN A 163 -7.81 -46.82 1.56
C GLN A 163 -7.25 -45.40 1.43
N LYS A 164 -6.11 -45.10 2.07
CA LYS A 164 -5.38 -43.83 1.89
C LYS A 164 -4.93 -43.67 0.45
N LYS A 165 -4.32 -44.72 -0.12
CA LYS A 165 -3.91 -44.75 -1.54
C LYS A 165 -5.09 -44.56 -2.48
N ALA A 166 -6.21 -45.24 -2.25
CA ALA A 166 -7.42 -45.09 -3.06
C ALA A 166 -8.09 -43.71 -2.90
N TYR A 167 -8.15 -43.16 -1.68
CA TYR A 167 -8.67 -41.82 -1.40
C TYR A 167 -7.85 -40.75 -2.12
N LEU A 168 -6.52 -40.84 -2.06
CA LEU A 168 -5.61 -39.92 -2.75
C LEU A 168 -5.67 -40.06 -4.27
N GLN A 169 -5.77 -41.29 -4.80
CA GLN A 169 -5.98 -41.52 -6.22
C GLN A 169 -7.33 -40.97 -6.71
N LYS A 170 -8.36 -40.99 -5.87
CA LYS A 170 -9.69 -40.43 -6.17
C LYS A 170 -9.69 -38.90 -6.14
N GLU A 171 -8.99 -38.24 -5.22
CA GLU A 171 -8.82 -36.78 -5.22
C GLU A 171 -7.99 -36.27 -6.42
N MET A 172 -7.04 -37.08 -6.91
CA MET A 172 -6.29 -36.81 -8.13
C MET A 172 -7.05 -37.23 -9.41
N GLY A 173 -8.23 -37.83 -9.27
CA GLY A 173 -9.10 -38.25 -10.37
C GLY A 173 -9.77 -37.04 -11.02
N LEU A 174 -9.20 -36.59 -12.13
CA LEU A 174 -9.70 -35.46 -12.94
C LEU A 174 -11.07 -35.77 -13.56
N THR A 175 -12.15 -35.41 -12.88
CA THR A 175 -13.51 -35.42 -13.45
C THR A 175 -14.12 -34.01 -13.54
N THR A 176 -13.46 -33.00 -12.99
CA THR A 176 -13.87 -31.59 -13.01
C THR A 176 -12.87 -30.74 -13.80
N PRO A 177 -13.32 -29.69 -14.53
CA PRO A 177 -12.44 -28.77 -15.27
C PRO A 177 -11.42 -28.02 -14.40
N ALA A 178 -11.65 -27.97 -13.09
CA ALA A 178 -10.81 -27.30 -12.10
C ALA A 178 -10.60 -28.23 -10.91
N SER A 179 -9.35 -28.40 -10.46
CA SER A 179 -9.00 -29.15 -9.25
C SER A 179 -7.93 -28.43 -8.43
N ILE A 180 -8.01 -28.53 -7.11
CA ILE A 180 -6.99 -28.03 -6.19
C ILE A 180 -6.55 -29.18 -5.29
N HIS A 181 -5.27 -29.50 -5.32
CA HIS A 181 -4.66 -30.62 -4.59
C HIS A 181 -3.84 -30.07 -3.43
N PHE A 182 -4.45 -30.02 -2.24
CA PHE A 182 -3.79 -29.58 -1.01
C PHE A 182 -2.91 -30.67 -0.40
N GLY A 183 -1.91 -30.28 0.36
CA GLY A 183 -1.06 -31.22 1.10
C GLY A 183 -0.15 -32.09 0.22
N HIS A 184 0.11 -31.71 -1.02
CA HIS A 184 0.93 -32.47 -1.97
C HIS A 184 2.20 -31.70 -2.33
N SER A 185 3.36 -32.35 -2.17
CA SER A 185 4.66 -31.84 -2.62
C SER A 185 5.06 -32.48 -3.93
N VAL A 186 5.58 -31.68 -4.86
CA VAL A 186 6.25 -32.20 -6.06
C VAL A 186 7.62 -32.71 -5.65
N GLN A 187 7.90 -33.98 -5.94
CA GLN A 187 9.17 -34.66 -5.65
C GLN A 187 10.08 -34.69 -6.87
N ASP A 188 9.48 -34.87 -8.05
CA ASP A 188 10.23 -34.89 -9.30
C ASP A 188 9.34 -34.50 -10.49
N ILE A 189 9.98 -34.01 -11.55
CA ILE A 189 9.33 -33.64 -12.81
C ILE A 189 10.13 -34.26 -13.95
N THR A 190 9.47 -35.11 -14.73
CA THR A 190 10.08 -35.78 -15.90
C THR A 190 9.24 -35.54 -17.14
N TYR A 191 9.85 -35.65 -18.32
CA TYR A 191 9.15 -35.57 -19.58
C TYR A 191 9.21 -36.90 -20.32
N SER A 192 8.05 -37.45 -20.66
CA SER A 192 7.95 -38.67 -21.46
C SER A 192 6.62 -38.68 -22.22
N ASN A 193 6.59 -39.35 -23.37
CA ASN A 193 5.37 -39.49 -24.19
C ASN A 193 4.67 -38.15 -24.50
N ASN A 194 5.45 -37.09 -24.74
CA ASN A 194 4.94 -35.75 -25.00
C ASN A 194 4.09 -35.13 -23.87
N LYS A 195 4.31 -35.58 -22.63
CA LYS A 195 3.61 -35.11 -21.42
C LYS A 195 4.61 -34.87 -20.29
N MET A 196 4.30 -33.88 -19.45
CA MET A 196 4.96 -33.64 -18.18
C MET A 196 4.44 -34.62 -17.13
N ASN A 197 5.32 -35.40 -16.52
CA ASN A 197 4.97 -36.33 -15.44
C ASN A 197 5.47 -35.73 -14.12
N LEU A 198 4.53 -35.42 -13.23
CA LEU A 198 4.80 -34.92 -11.88
C LEU A 198 4.70 -36.10 -10.91
N LYS A 199 5.80 -36.38 -10.20
CA LYS A 199 5.82 -37.29 -9.07
C LYS A 199 5.46 -36.50 -7.82
N LEU A 200 4.30 -36.77 -7.25
CA LEU A 200 3.74 -36.10 -6.08
C LEU A 200 3.83 -37.00 -4.86
N SER A 201 4.01 -36.43 -3.67
CA SER A 201 3.83 -37.14 -2.41
C SER A 201 2.96 -36.31 -1.46
N PRO A 202 2.05 -36.92 -0.70
CA PRO A 202 1.42 -36.26 0.42
C PRO A 202 2.46 -35.81 1.45
N ILE A 203 2.23 -34.68 2.12
CA ILE A 203 3.16 -34.21 3.17
C ILE A 203 3.26 -35.20 4.33
N TYR A 204 2.14 -35.83 4.68
CA TYR A 204 2.06 -36.74 5.83
C TYR A 204 2.59 -38.15 5.54
N ASP A 205 2.86 -38.47 4.27
CA ASP A 205 3.45 -39.76 3.87
C ASP A 205 4.32 -39.56 2.62
N PRO A 206 5.58 -39.10 2.80
CA PRO A 206 6.49 -38.81 1.68
C PRO A 206 6.84 -40.03 0.82
N GLU A 207 6.72 -41.24 1.38
CA GLU A 207 7.02 -42.51 0.67
C GLU A 207 5.86 -42.92 -0.26
N ALA A 208 4.63 -42.50 0.05
CA ALA A 208 3.47 -42.70 -0.81
C ALA A 208 3.53 -41.75 -2.02
N THR A 209 4.05 -42.23 -3.14
CA THR A 209 4.18 -41.41 -4.35
C THR A 209 3.07 -41.68 -5.36
N ILE A 210 2.60 -40.61 -6.01
CA ILE A 210 1.54 -40.61 -7.02
C ILE A 210 2.09 -39.90 -8.26
N ASN A 211 1.89 -40.50 -9.44
CA ASN A 211 2.29 -39.87 -10.70
C ASN A 211 1.06 -39.23 -11.37
N ALA A 212 1.22 -37.99 -11.82
CA ALA A 212 0.20 -37.25 -12.56
C ALA A 212 0.78 -36.69 -13.87
N GLN A 213 -0.03 -36.70 -14.94
CA GLN A 213 0.38 -36.30 -16.28
C GLN A 213 -0.30 -35.02 -16.73
N PHE A 214 0.48 -34.09 -17.27
CA PHE A 214 0.06 -32.77 -17.72
C PHE A 214 0.65 -32.43 -19.10
N ASP A 215 -0.06 -31.60 -19.84
CA ASP A 215 0.38 -30.96 -21.09
C ASP A 215 1.27 -29.75 -20.84
N GLY A 216 1.17 -29.11 -19.68
CA GLY A 216 1.96 -27.94 -19.31
C GLY A 216 2.01 -27.74 -17.81
N VAL A 217 3.11 -27.17 -17.33
CA VAL A 217 3.36 -26.92 -15.91
C VAL A 217 3.75 -25.47 -15.72
N ILE A 218 2.96 -24.73 -14.94
CA ILE A 218 3.24 -23.36 -14.56
C ILE A 218 3.79 -23.35 -13.13
N MET A 219 5.00 -22.84 -12.95
CA MET A 219 5.68 -22.73 -11.66
C MET A 219 5.35 -21.37 -11.04
N ALA A 220 4.47 -21.37 -10.05
CA ALA A 220 4.12 -20.20 -9.23
C ALA A 220 4.87 -20.26 -7.88
N THR A 221 6.17 -20.50 -7.94
CA THR A 221 7.04 -20.89 -6.82
C THR A 221 7.85 -19.73 -6.23
N GLY A 222 7.49 -18.49 -6.59
CA GLY A 222 8.06 -17.26 -6.03
C GLY A 222 9.41 -16.88 -6.65
N TYR A 223 10.21 -16.11 -5.90
CA TYR A 223 11.48 -15.57 -6.40
C TYR A 223 12.60 -15.76 -5.38
N THR A 224 13.82 -15.97 -5.85
CA THR A 224 15.04 -15.92 -5.01
C THR A 224 15.75 -14.58 -5.21
N ARG A 225 16.44 -14.09 -4.18
CA ARG A 225 17.07 -12.76 -4.18
C ARG A 225 18.57 -12.84 -3.93
N GLN A 226 19.27 -13.62 -4.76
CA GLN A 226 20.71 -13.91 -4.57
C GLN A 226 21.58 -13.49 -5.76
N LEU A 227 20.99 -12.95 -6.84
CA LEU A 227 21.73 -12.54 -8.04
C LEU A 227 22.85 -11.53 -7.73
N HIS A 228 22.65 -10.67 -6.74
CA HIS A 228 23.64 -9.68 -6.32
C HIS A 228 24.95 -10.34 -5.86
N LYS A 229 24.90 -11.54 -5.27
CA LYS A 229 26.09 -12.25 -4.79
C LYS A 229 27.05 -12.59 -5.93
N LYS A 230 26.50 -12.97 -7.09
CA LYS A 230 27.30 -13.27 -8.29
C LYS A 230 27.92 -11.99 -8.84
N LEU A 231 27.13 -10.93 -8.97
CA LEU A 231 27.56 -9.62 -9.50
C LEU A 231 28.64 -8.95 -8.63
N LEU A 232 28.52 -9.09 -7.32
CA LEU A 232 29.43 -8.46 -6.35
C LEU A 232 30.63 -9.34 -6.00
N SER A 233 30.79 -10.51 -6.61
CA SER A 233 31.78 -11.51 -6.22
C SER A 233 33.22 -10.96 -6.23
N ASN A 234 33.57 -10.12 -7.20
CA ASN A 234 34.90 -9.52 -7.31
C ASN A 234 35.19 -8.39 -6.32
N ILE A 235 34.16 -7.79 -5.71
CA ILE A 235 34.33 -6.74 -4.68
C ILE A 235 33.96 -7.22 -3.27
N THR A 236 33.37 -8.41 -3.15
CA THR A 236 33.06 -9.07 -1.89
C THR A 236 34.27 -9.18 -0.95
N PRO A 237 35.51 -9.43 -1.41
CA PRO A 237 36.69 -9.46 -0.53
C PRO A 237 36.96 -8.16 0.25
N TYR A 238 36.36 -7.04 -0.16
CA TYR A 238 36.47 -5.74 0.52
C TYR A 238 35.33 -5.47 1.50
N PHE A 239 34.36 -6.37 1.65
CA PHE A 239 33.24 -6.19 2.56
C PHE A 239 33.59 -6.64 3.97
N ILE A 240 32.91 -6.04 4.96
CA ILE A 240 32.95 -6.48 6.36
C ILE A 240 31.73 -7.38 6.57
N HIS A 241 31.97 -8.68 6.68
CA HIS A 241 30.92 -9.68 6.77
C HIS A 241 30.26 -9.74 8.15
N SER A 242 28.98 -10.13 8.16
CA SER A 242 28.18 -10.41 9.36
C SER A 242 27.48 -11.77 9.21
N ASP A 243 27.23 -12.43 10.33
CA ASP A 243 26.57 -13.75 10.40
C ASP A 243 25.06 -13.70 10.09
N VAL A 244 24.45 -12.51 10.06
CA VAL A 244 22.98 -12.34 9.94
C VAL A 244 22.49 -12.31 8.49
N ASP A 245 23.23 -11.65 7.59
CA ASP A 245 22.79 -11.35 6.21
C ASP A 245 23.92 -11.46 5.17
N ASN A 246 25.01 -12.14 5.52
CA ASN A 246 26.27 -12.25 4.77
C ASN A 246 27.08 -10.96 4.59
N TYR A 247 26.50 -9.76 4.70
CA TYR A 247 27.16 -8.50 4.31
C TYR A 247 27.15 -7.39 5.37
N GLY A 248 26.47 -7.58 6.50
CA GLY A 248 26.38 -6.61 7.58
C GLY A 248 25.66 -5.32 7.18
N ILE A 249 24.59 -5.40 6.38
CA ILE A 249 23.97 -4.23 5.76
C ILE A 249 23.53 -3.20 6.80
N SER A 250 24.04 -1.98 6.65
CA SER A 250 23.71 -0.84 7.51
C SER A 250 22.26 -0.37 7.31
N ARG A 251 21.72 0.39 8.27
CA ARG A 251 20.35 0.93 8.19
C ARG A 251 20.10 1.79 6.96
N ASP A 252 21.11 2.46 6.44
CA ASP A 252 21.03 3.28 5.22
C ASP A 252 21.21 2.45 3.94
N TYR A 253 21.14 1.13 4.04
CA TYR A 253 21.32 0.16 2.97
C TYR A 253 22.74 0.05 2.40
N SER A 254 23.72 0.73 3.03
CA SER A 254 25.12 0.60 2.65
C SER A 254 25.70 -0.73 3.11
N VAL A 255 26.60 -1.30 2.31
CA VAL A 255 27.44 -2.45 2.67
C VAL A 255 28.68 -1.90 3.38
N PRO A 256 28.96 -2.26 4.64
CA PRO A 256 30.21 -1.88 5.29
C PRO A 256 31.42 -2.46 4.56
N THR A 257 32.41 -1.61 4.30
CA THR A 257 33.64 -1.98 3.56
C THR A 257 34.89 -1.74 4.38
N LYS A 258 35.98 -2.43 4.01
CA LYS A 258 37.31 -2.22 4.59
C LYS A 258 37.84 -0.83 4.24
N SER A 259 38.77 -0.32 5.05
CA SER A 259 39.26 1.05 4.93
C SER A 259 39.94 1.37 3.59
N GLU A 260 40.53 0.37 2.94
CA GLU A 260 41.13 0.47 1.60
C GLU A 260 40.09 0.55 0.46
N PHE A 261 38.79 0.33 0.72
CA PHE A 261 37.74 0.36 -0.29
C PHE A 261 36.78 1.52 -0.05
N LYS A 262 36.90 2.56 -0.88
CA LYS A 262 36.20 3.84 -0.75
C LYS A 262 34.94 3.96 -1.61
N VAL A 263 34.61 2.92 -2.39
CA VAL A 263 33.42 2.91 -3.24
C VAL A 263 32.19 2.64 -2.36
N GLY A 264 31.17 3.49 -2.44
CA GLY A 264 29.90 3.24 -1.76
C GLY A 264 29.12 2.12 -2.45
N VAL A 265 28.68 1.12 -1.69
CA VAL A 265 27.92 -0.02 -2.22
C VAL A 265 26.60 -0.11 -1.47
N TYR A 266 25.49 -0.13 -2.20
CA TYR A 266 24.15 -0.16 -1.63
C TYR A 266 23.33 -1.31 -2.22
N LEU A 267 22.60 -2.04 -1.37
CA LEU A 267 21.72 -3.13 -1.81
C LEU A 267 20.26 -2.75 -1.62
N GLN A 268 19.40 -3.05 -2.61
CA GLN A 268 17.97 -2.70 -2.56
C GLN A 268 17.11 -3.91 -2.94
N GLY A 269 16.11 -4.22 -2.11
CA GLY A 269 15.15 -5.28 -2.41
C GLY A 269 15.69 -6.69 -2.23
N CYS A 270 16.78 -6.87 -1.47
CA CYS A 270 17.32 -8.16 -1.07
C CYS A 270 17.77 -8.21 0.40
N ASN A 271 17.27 -7.29 1.23
CA ASN A 271 17.68 -7.08 2.62
C ASN A 271 16.56 -7.42 3.62
N GLU A 272 15.59 -8.25 3.23
CA GLU A 272 14.49 -8.67 4.10
C GLU A 272 14.94 -9.16 5.50
N PRO A 273 16.04 -9.93 5.65
CA PRO A 273 16.53 -10.34 6.98
C PRO A 273 16.89 -9.19 7.92
N THR A 274 17.28 -8.02 7.39
CA THR A 274 17.72 -6.86 8.20
C THR A 274 16.73 -5.69 8.17
N HIS A 275 15.93 -5.56 7.11
CA HIS A 275 15.04 -4.42 6.85
C HIS A 275 13.55 -4.83 6.79
N GLY A 276 13.25 -6.10 7.03
CA GLY A 276 11.89 -6.64 7.13
C GLY A 276 11.20 -6.87 5.78
N LEU A 277 9.99 -7.42 5.84
CA LEU A 277 9.20 -7.86 4.67
C LEU A 277 8.94 -6.74 3.64
N SER A 278 8.92 -5.48 4.08
CA SER A 278 8.67 -4.33 3.21
C SER A 278 9.80 -4.03 2.22
N ASP A 279 11.02 -4.56 2.45
CA ASP A 279 12.19 -4.28 1.61
C ASP A 279 11.99 -4.69 0.15
N THR A 280 11.23 -5.76 -0.07
CA THR A 280 10.99 -6.35 -1.39
C THR A 280 9.78 -5.77 -2.12
N LEU A 281 9.06 -4.84 -1.47
CA LEU A 281 7.77 -4.31 -1.88
C LEU A 281 7.86 -2.82 -2.19
N LEU A 282 6.77 -2.28 -2.76
CA LEU A 282 6.63 -0.84 -3.02
C LEU A 282 6.44 -0.02 -1.73
N SER A 283 6.07 -0.68 -0.62
CA SER A 283 5.56 -0.09 0.62
C SER A 283 6.42 1.03 1.19
N VAL A 284 7.74 0.93 1.06
CA VAL A 284 8.69 1.89 1.64
C VAL A 284 9.55 2.61 0.60
N LEU A 285 9.34 2.42 -0.70
CA LEU A 285 10.20 2.99 -1.74
C LEU A 285 10.28 4.52 -1.71
N ALA A 286 9.15 5.19 -1.45
CA ALA A 286 9.09 6.65 -1.38
C ALA A 286 9.86 7.23 -0.18
N ILE A 287 10.08 6.43 0.86
CA ILE A 287 10.87 6.81 2.05
C ILE A 287 12.33 6.37 1.88
N ARG A 288 12.54 5.15 1.39
CA ARG A 288 13.87 4.56 1.17
C ARG A 288 14.68 5.31 0.12
N GLY A 289 14.06 5.81 -0.95
CA GLY A 289 14.73 6.55 -2.01
C GLY A 289 15.53 7.74 -1.47
N PRO A 290 14.87 8.70 -0.77
CA PRO A 290 15.56 9.80 -0.11
C PRO A 290 16.65 9.35 0.88
N GLU A 291 16.40 8.34 1.73
CA GLU A 291 17.41 7.84 2.69
C GLU A 291 18.72 7.40 2.02
N VAL A 292 18.63 6.70 0.89
CA VAL A 292 19.81 6.26 0.12
C VAL A 292 20.50 7.45 -0.55
N VAL A 293 19.74 8.41 -1.10
CA VAL A 293 20.29 9.64 -1.68
C VAL A 293 21.03 10.48 -0.63
N ASP A 294 20.49 10.56 0.58
CA ASP A 294 21.13 11.25 1.69
C ASP A 294 22.46 10.59 2.07
N SER A 295 22.49 9.26 2.20
CA SER A 295 23.73 8.51 2.47
C SER A 295 24.78 8.70 1.37
N LEU A 296 24.36 8.67 0.10
CA LEU A 296 25.24 8.89 -1.05
C LEU A 296 25.86 10.29 -1.09
N THR A 297 25.16 11.30 -0.57
CA THR A 297 25.61 12.70 -0.63
C THR A 297 26.41 13.13 0.61
N HIS A 298 26.16 12.51 1.77
CA HIS A 298 26.88 12.81 3.02
C HIS A 298 28.20 12.03 3.18
N SER A 299 28.38 10.93 2.47
CA SER A 299 29.68 10.22 2.41
C SER A 299 30.80 11.05 1.73
N ASP A 300 30.44 12.15 1.06
CA ASP A 300 31.31 12.96 0.20
C ASP A 300 31.95 14.19 0.90
N GLU A 301 31.66 14.47 2.17
CA GLU A 301 32.25 15.64 2.86
C GLU A 301 33.76 15.51 3.10
N SER A 302 34.30 14.28 3.14
CA SER A 302 35.75 14.03 3.26
C SER A 302 36.52 14.10 1.94
N ILE A 303 35.84 14.20 0.80
CA ILE A 303 36.45 14.11 -0.56
C ILE A 303 36.52 15.48 -1.26
N LYS A 304 35.82 16.50 -0.76
CA LYS A 304 35.82 17.85 -1.34
C LYS A 304 37.19 18.56 -1.35
N GLU A 305 38.14 18.17 -0.50
CA GLU A 305 39.46 18.81 -0.43
C GLU A 305 40.50 18.30 -1.45
N ILE A 306 40.31 17.13 -2.07
CA ILE A 306 41.35 16.53 -2.93
C ILE A 306 41.09 16.76 -4.44
N ALA A 307 39.86 17.08 -4.84
CA ALA A 307 39.45 17.03 -6.26
C ALA A 307 39.65 18.33 -7.07
N TYR A 308 40.11 19.45 -6.49
CA TYR A 308 40.32 20.70 -7.24
C TYR A 308 41.77 20.98 -7.65
N ALA A 309 42.74 20.12 -7.29
CA ALA A 309 44.14 20.41 -7.54
C ALA A 309 44.72 19.82 -8.84
N ASN A 310 44.14 18.77 -9.45
CA ASN A 310 44.84 17.99 -10.50
C ASN A 310 43.98 17.37 -11.63
N LEU A 311 42.85 17.95 -12.03
CA LEU A 311 42.13 17.47 -13.23
C LEU A 311 42.63 18.17 -14.51
N PRO A 312 43.00 17.42 -15.58
CA PRO A 312 43.42 18.01 -16.84
C PRO A 312 42.26 18.76 -17.51
N THR A 313 42.56 19.99 -17.93
CA THR A 313 41.69 20.86 -18.72
C THR A 313 41.62 20.34 -20.16
N SER A 314 40.74 19.38 -20.43
CA SER A 314 40.24 19.15 -21.78
C SER A 314 38.74 18.91 -21.74
N THR A 315 38.05 19.94 -22.21
CA THR A 315 36.63 20.02 -22.54
C THR A 315 36.24 18.97 -23.58
N GLU A 316 35.27 18.12 -23.27
CA GLU A 316 34.12 17.74 -24.13
C GLU A 316 33.40 16.50 -23.54
N GLY A 317 32.24 16.74 -22.91
CA GLY A 317 31.35 15.72 -22.35
C GLY A 317 30.40 16.33 -21.30
N PRO A 318 29.13 15.91 -21.19
CA PRO A 318 28.14 16.56 -20.33
C PRO A 318 28.34 16.12 -18.88
N PHE A 319 29.36 16.67 -18.22
CA PHE A 319 29.49 16.59 -16.78
C PHE A 319 28.80 17.81 -16.18
N ILE A 320 27.85 17.58 -15.28
CA ILE A 320 27.30 18.63 -14.42
C ILE A 320 28.45 19.13 -13.54
N ASN A 321 28.84 20.38 -13.71
CA ASN A 321 29.88 21.02 -12.91
C ASN A 321 29.39 21.18 -11.47
N ALA A 322 30.27 21.02 -10.48
CA ALA A 322 30.01 21.33 -9.07
C ALA A 322 29.49 22.77 -8.83
N ALA A 323 29.78 23.72 -9.73
CA ALA A 323 29.20 25.06 -9.74
C ALA A 323 27.68 25.07 -10.04
N ASP A 324 27.16 24.07 -10.76
CA ASP A 324 25.72 23.89 -11.01
C ASP A 324 25.03 23.15 -9.85
N LEU A 325 25.76 22.36 -9.07
CA LEU A 325 25.28 21.83 -7.78
C LEU A 325 25.29 22.90 -6.67
N ALA A 326 26.24 23.84 -6.69
CA ALA A 326 26.35 24.93 -5.72
C ALA A 326 25.39 26.09 -5.98
N LYS A 327 24.95 26.27 -7.22
CA LYS A 327 23.74 27.05 -7.54
C LYS A 327 22.55 26.16 -7.19
N GLY A 328 22.27 26.02 -5.89
CA GLY A 328 21.18 25.20 -5.40
C GLY A 328 19.96 25.40 -6.28
N TYR A 329 19.49 24.30 -6.88
CA TYR A 329 18.28 24.26 -7.69
C TYR A 329 17.15 24.86 -6.86
N ARG A 330 16.99 26.18 -6.97
CA ARG A 330 15.71 26.82 -6.75
C ARG A 330 14.84 26.21 -7.83
N TRP A 331 13.79 25.56 -7.40
CA TRP A 331 12.63 25.33 -8.24
C TRP A 331 12.22 26.71 -8.76
N GLU A 332 12.71 27.10 -9.94
CA GLU A 332 11.99 28.07 -10.73
C GLU A 332 10.63 27.42 -10.96
N SER A 333 9.62 28.08 -10.41
CA SER A 333 8.23 27.71 -10.54
C SER A 333 7.95 27.36 -11.98
N PHE A 334 7.74 26.07 -12.25
CA PHE A 334 7.04 25.66 -13.44
C PHE A 334 5.66 26.30 -13.32
N ASP A 335 5.37 27.24 -14.22
CA ASP A 335 4.08 27.89 -14.33
C ASP A 335 3.06 26.81 -14.74
N SER A 336 2.47 26.18 -13.71
CA SER A 336 1.52 25.07 -13.81
C SER A 336 0.09 25.59 -13.95
N SER A 337 -0.08 26.79 -14.51
CA SER A 337 -1.39 27.40 -14.67
C SER A 337 -2.30 26.66 -15.65
N GLU A 338 -1.82 25.71 -16.47
CA GLU A 338 -2.69 25.11 -17.52
C GLU A 338 -2.70 23.57 -17.68
N ALA A 339 -1.98 22.77 -16.89
CA ALA A 339 -2.09 21.31 -17.06
C ALA A 339 -1.98 20.52 -15.76
N ILE A 340 -3.04 19.76 -15.48
CA ILE A 340 -3.23 18.78 -14.40
C ILE A 340 -3.69 19.43 -13.08
N GLY A 341 -4.95 19.18 -12.71
CA GLY A 341 -5.65 19.77 -11.56
C GLY A 341 -4.81 19.77 -10.28
N GLY A 342 -4.69 20.96 -9.67
CA GLY A 342 -3.90 21.18 -8.46
C GLY A 342 -4.49 20.50 -7.23
N TYR A 343 -4.04 19.28 -6.94
CA TYR A 343 -4.54 18.49 -5.80
C TYR A 343 -3.70 18.61 -4.52
N LEU A 344 -2.48 19.16 -4.56
CA LEU A 344 -1.66 19.45 -3.37
C LEU A 344 -0.76 20.66 -3.66
N LYS A 345 -1.02 21.83 -3.05
CA LYS A 345 -0.20 23.04 -3.21
C LYS A 345 0.91 23.20 -2.16
N HIS A 346 1.06 22.25 -1.23
CA HIS A 346 2.07 22.32 -0.18
C HIS A 346 3.15 21.24 -0.41
N HIS A 347 4.37 21.68 -0.71
CA HIS A 347 5.54 20.81 -0.71
C HIS A 347 5.97 20.57 0.74
N PRO A 348 6.01 19.31 1.23
CA PRO A 348 6.55 19.02 2.55
C PRO A 348 8.03 19.43 2.62
N SER A 349 8.43 20.15 3.67
CA SER A 349 9.84 20.44 3.91
C SER A 349 10.52 19.20 4.51
N PHE A 350 11.27 18.47 3.71
CA PHE A 350 12.11 17.37 4.19
C PHE A 350 13.40 17.94 4.78
N SER A 351 13.38 18.30 6.07
CA SER A 351 14.60 18.63 6.80
C SER A 351 15.06 17.42 7.60
N ASN A 352 16.19 16.83 7.19
CA ASN A 352 16.88 15.77 7.93
C ASN A 352 17.73 16.28 9.11
N LYS A 353 17.63 17.57 9.46
CA LYS A 353 18.33 18.09 10.63
C LYS A 353 17.88 17.33 11.90
N PRO A 354 18.81 17.02 12.81
CA PRO A 354 18.49 16.50 14.13
C PRO A 354 17.44 17.39 14.80
N VAL A 355 16.52 16.76 15.53
CA VAL A 355 15.49 17.49 16.27
C VAL A 355 16.19 18.24 17.39
N GLU A 356 16.29 19.56 17.28
CA GLU A 356 16.80 20.35 18.38
C GLU A 356 15.81 20.27 19.55
N LEU A 357 16.22 19.63 20.63
CA LEU A 357 15.45 19.60 21.87
C LEU A 357 15.83 20.80 22.74
N ASP A 358 14.88 21.33 23.49
CA ASP A 358 15.16 22.24 24.59
C ASP A 358 15.66 21.48 25.83
N ALA A 359 15.99 22.23 26.89
CA ALA A 359 16.50 21.68 28.15
C ALA A 359 15.52 20.71 28.86
N SER A 360 14.24 20.69 28.47
CA SER A 360 13.21 19.80 28.99
C SER A 360 12.99 18.56 28.12
N GLY A 361 13.75 18.39 27.04
CA GLY A 361 13.61 17.27 26.11
C GLY A 361 12.48 17.43 25.09
N VAL A 362 11.94 18.65 24.95
CA VAL A 362 10.86 18.98 24.02
C VAL A 362 11.44 19.55 22.71
N PRO A 363 10.95 19.17 21.52
CA PRO A 363 11.41 19.74 20.27
C PRO A 363 11.17 21.25 20.17
N LYS A 364 12.19 22.00 19.73
CA LYS A 364 12.02 23.39 19.34
C LYS A 364 11.13 23.47 18.10
N ARG A 365 9.96 24.10 18.25
CA ARG A 365 8.99 24.28 17.17
C ARG A 365 9.29 25.54 16.35
N ALA A 366 9.04 25.47 15.05
CA ALA A 366 8.97 26.66 14.21
C ALA A 366 7.81 27.55 14.66
N SER A 367 7.89 28.85 14.36
CA SER A 367 6.78 29.77 14.57
C SER A 367 5.53 29.33 13.79
N ALA A 368 4.36 29.67 14.31
CA ALA A 368 3.10 29.43 13.62
C ALA A 368 3.11 30.08 12.22
N PRO A 369 2.43 29.49 11.21
CA PRO A 369 2.32 30.10 9.89
C PRO A 369 1.53 31.42 9.96
N SER A 370 1.66 32.27 8.93
CA SER A 370 1.10 33.63 8.98
C SER A 370 -0.44 33.60 8.94
N PRO A 371 -1.15 34.55 9.61
CA PRO A 371 -2.59 34.69 9.50
C PRO A 371 -3.08 34.71 8.05
N GLY A 372 -4.19 34.02 7.78
CA GLY A 372 -4.78 33.91 6.43
C GLY A 372 -4.04 32.97 5.46
N GLN A 373 -2.87 32.43 5.83
CA GLN A 373 -2.11 31.52 4.98
C GLN A 373 -2.91 30.24 4.68
N LEU A 374 -2.95 29.85 3.40
CA LEU A 374 -3.54 28.58 2.96
C LEU A 374 -2.63 27.42 3.37
N LEU A 375 -3.17 26.51 4.19
CA LEU A 375 -2.47 25.31 4.67
C LEU A 375 -2.80 24.09 3.83
N TYR A 376 -4.06 23.96 3.44
CA TYR A 376 -4.55 22.77 2.75
C TYR A 376 -5.73 23.11 1.84
N SER A 377 -5.81 22.44 0.68
CA SER A 377 -6.92 22.55 -0.26
C SER A 377 -7.16 21.22 -0.94
N ARG A 378 -8.43 20.79 -1.02
CA ARG A 378 -8.82 19.53 -1.62
C ARG A 378 -10.23 19.59 -2.19
N TYR A 379 -10.36 19.25 -3.47
CA TYR A 379 -11.66 19.00 -4.09
C TYR A 379 -12.19 17.61 -3.71
N ILE A 380 -13.46 17.53 -3.34
CA ILE A 380 -14.14 16.32 -2.86
C ILE A 380 -15.23 15.94 -3.87
N PRO A 381 -14.96 14.99 -4.78
CA PRO A 381 -15.86 14.67 -5.90
C PRO A 381 -17.26 14.26 -5.46
N GLU A 382 -17.39 13.54 -4.35
CA GLU A 382 -18.67 13.03 -3.85
C GLU A 382 -19.58 14.14 -3.33
N LEU A 383 -19.00 15.30 -3.00
CA LEU A 383 -19.72 16.47 -2.51
C LEU A 383 -19.81 17.60 -3.55
N ASP A 384 -19.01 17.53 -4.62
CA ASP A 384 -18.81 18.62 -5.58
C ASP A 384 -18.46 19.95 -4.87
N ASN A 385 -17.56 19.88 -3.89
CA ASN A 385 -17.07 21.07 -3.18
C ASN A 385 -15.57 20.98 -2.95
N THR A 386 -14.96 22.15 -2.83
CA THR A 386 -13.55 22.33 -2.45
C THR A 386 -13.45 22.65 -0.96
N LEU A 387 -12.83 21.75 -0.21
CA LEU A 387 -12.44 21.98 1.17
C LEU A 387 -11.12 22.77 1.19
N THR A 388 -11.07 23.86 1.96
CA THR A 388 -9.81 24.57 2.25
C THR A 388 -9.62 24.77 3.75
N ILE A 389 -8.37 24.81 4.21
CA ILE A 389 -7.99 25.09 5.59
C ILE A 389 -6.96 26.21 5.55
N LYS A 390 -7.19 27.28 6.32
CA LYS A 390 -6.30 28.44 6.44
C LYS A 390 -5.99 28.73 7.90
N VAL A 391 -4.84 29.35 8.16
CA VAL A 391 -4.57 29.97 9.46
C VAL A 391 -5.63 31.03 9.73
N PHE A 392 -6.11 31.10 10.97
CA PHE A 392 -7.13 32.07 11.37
C PHE A 392 -6.68 33.50 11.06
N ASP A 393 -7.54 34.27 10.43
CA ASP A 393 -7.31 35.68 10.14
C ASP A 393 -8.27 36.54 10.97
N MET A 394 -7.73 37.48 11.74
CA MET A 394 -8.53 38.24 12.70
C MET A 394 -9.59 39.12 12.04
N GLU A 395 -9.29 39.67 10.87
CA GLU A 395 -10.23 40.54 10.16
C GLU A 395 -11.33 39.73 9.48
N GLN A 396 -10.99 38.58 8.91
CA GLN A 396 -11.93 37.76 8.14
C GLN A 396 -12.75 36.80 9.00
N ASN A 397 -12.28 36.38 10.18
CA ASN A 397 -12.82 35.18 10.84
C ASN A 397 -13.36 35.41 12.26
N LEU A 398 -13.03 36.54 12.89
CA LEU A 398 -13.41 36.80 14.28
C LEU A 398 -14.93 36.84 14.48
N GLU A 399 -15.67 37.41 13.52
CA GLU A 399 -17.14 37.49 13.61
C GLU A 399 -17.80 36.11 13.54
N ASP A 400 -17.42 35.26 12.58
CA ASP A 400 -17.92 33.89 12.47
C ASP A 400 -17.62 33.08 13.73
N PHE A 401 -16.37 33.16 14.21
CA PHE A 401 -15.94 32.49 15.43
C PHE A 401 -16.76 32.94 16.65
N HIS A 402 -16.93 34.25 16.81
CA HIS A 402 -17.71 34.85 17.91
C HIS A 402 -19.16 34.34 17.88
N ASN A 403 -19.79 34.37 16.71
CA ASN A 403 -21.16 33.90 16.54
C ASN A 403 -21.28 32.41 16.86
N TRP A 404 -20.34 31.58 16.39
CA TRP A 404 -20.36 30.14 16.65
C TRP A 404 -20.16 29.79 18.12
N MET A 405 -19.18 30.39 18.80
CA MET A 405 -18.90 30.18 20.23
C MET A 405 -20.09 30.55 21.12
N ASN A 406 -20.88 31.54 20.69
CA ASN A 406 -22.07 31.98 21.42
C ASN A 406 -23.30 31.11 21.17
N THR A 407 -23.29 30.13 20.26
CA THR A 407 -24.41 29.19 20.12
C THR A 407 -24.48 28.19 21.27
N ASP A 408 -25.69 27.83 21.73
CA ASP A 408 -25.86 26.87 22.85
C ASP A 408 -25.17 25.52 22.57
N ARG A 409 -25.29 25.04 21.32
CA ARG A 409 -24.72 23.76 20.87
C ARG A 409 -23.20 23.72 20.98
N VAL A 410 -22.52 24.78 20.55
CA VAL A 410 -21.05 24.85 20.62
C VAL A 410 -20.64 25.02 22.08
N ASN A 411 -21.30 25.94 22.78
CA ASN A 411 -20.95 26.28 24.15
C ASN A 411 -21.17 25.11 25.13
N GLU A 412 -22.05 24.16 24.84
CA GLU A 412 -22.24 22.93 25.63
C GLU A 412 -20.93 22.16 25.89
N PHE A 413 -20.02 22.14 24.91
CA PHE A 413 -18.75 21.42 25.00
C PHE A 413 -17.53 22.33 25.04
N TRP A 414 -17.58 23.51 24.40
CA TRP A 414 -16.46 24.44 24.38
C TRP A 414 -16.45 25.36 25.61
N GLN A 415 -17.61 25.75 26.14
CA GLN A 415 -17.74 26.61 27.34
C GLN A 415 -17.03 27.97 27.23
N GLU A 416 -16.87 28.48 25.99
CA GLU A 416 -16.18 29.74 25.69
C GLU A 416 -17.14 30.89 25.35
N ARG A 417 -18.42 30.84 25.74
CA ARG A 417 -19.39 31.95 25.53
C ARG A 417 -18.87 33.25 26.16
N GLY A 418 -18.87 34.33 25.38
CA GLY A 418 -18.29 35.60 25.82
C GLY A 418 -18.46 36.75 24.82
N SER A 419 -17.89 37.91 25.17
CA SER A 419 -17.90 39.10 24.32
C SER A 419 -16.93 39.00 23.15
N MET A 420 -17.03 39.92 22.20
CA MET A 420 -16.10 40.02 21.07
C MET A 420 -14.65 40.23 21.55
N GLU A 421 -14.45 41.07 22.57
CA GLU A 421 -13.14 41.34 23.16
C GLU A 421 -12.55 40.10 23.84
N TYR A 422 -13.38 39.29 24.48
CA TYR A 422 -12.96 38.01 25.06
C TYR A 422 -12.45 37.08 23.98
N HIS A 423 -13.21 36.88 22.90
CA HIS A 423 -12.82 36.02 21.79
C HIS A 423 -11.61 36.54 21.01
N LYS A 424 -11.49 37.86 20.86
CA LYS A 424 -10.29 38.48 20.30
C LYS A 424 -9.05 38.14 21.13
N SER A 425 -9.15 38.28 22.44
CA SER A 425 -8.06 37.97 23.37
C SER A 425 -7.73 36.47 23.37
N TYR A 426 -8.75 35.61 23.28
CA TYR A 426 -8.60 34.16 23.17
C TYR A 426 -7.73 33.75 21.97
N ILE A 427 -8.04 34.27 20.78
CA ILE A 427 -7.29 33.95 19.55
C ILE A 427 -5.86 34.52 19.60
N LEU A 428 -5.68 35.74 20.11
CA LEU A 428 -4.35 36.34 20.26
C LEU A 428 -3.45 35.48 21.17
N ASN A 429 -3.99 34.98 22.29
CA ASN A 429 -3.25 34.09 23.19
C ASN A 429 -2.83 32.78 22.52
N LEU A 430 -3.60 32.27 21.55
CA LEU A 430 -3.21 31.08 20.78
C LEU A 430 -2.05 31.37 19.82
N PHE A 431 -2.00 32.54 19.20
CA PHE A 431 -0.86 32.92 18.35
C PHE A 431 0.44 33.15 19.14
N ASP A 432 0.32 33.59 20.39
CA ASP A 432 1.47 33.76 21.30
C ASP A 432 1.99 32.42 21.84
N ASN A 433 1.19 31.35 21.77
CA ASN A 433 1.58 30.02 22.20
C ASN A 433 2.42 29.32 21.13
N LYS A 434 3.59 28.79 21.52
CA LYS A 434 4.51 28.12 20.59
C LYS A 434 4.09 26.71 20.19
N SER A 435 3.08 26.13 20.85
CA SER A 435 2.73 24.72 20.71
C SER A 435 1.36 24.47 20.08
N ASN A 436 0.57 25.52 19.82
CA ASN A 436 -0.69 25.42 19.10
C ASN A 436 -0.96 26.67 18.27
N PHE A 437 -1.86 26.57 17.29
CA PHE A 437 -2.30 27.72 16.51
C PHE A 437 -3.73 27.54 15.98
N PRO A 438 -4.48 28.63 15.82
CA PRO A 438 -5.87 28.61 15.38
C PRO A 438 -5.97 28.53 13.85
N VAL A 439 -6.91 27.73 13.35
CA VAL A 439 -7.21 27.60 11.92
C VAL A 439 -8.72 27.60 11.68
N ILE A 440 -9.11 27.95 10.46
CA ILE A 440 -10.50 27.90 10.02
C ILE A 440 -10.58 27.14 8.69
N ALA A 441 -11.67 26.39 8.52
CA ALA A 441 -11.92 25.60 7.33
C ALA A 441 -13.16 26.08 6.58
N TYR A 442 -13.10 25.96 5.26
CA TYR A 442 -14.11 26.44 4.32
C TYR A 442 -14.54 25.33 3.37
N PHE A 443 -15.80 25.35 2.95
CA PHE A 443 -16.27 24.69 1.74
C PHE A 443 -16.63 25.76 0.71
N ASP A 444 -15.98 25.73 -0.46
CA ASP A 444 -16.18 26.71 -1.56
C ASP A 444 -16.11 28.18 -1.11
N GLY A 445 -15.20 28.47 -0.19
CA GLY A 445 -14.99 29.82 0.34
C GLY A 445 -15.93 30.22 1.48
N GLU A 446 -16.92 29.41 1.85
CA GLU A 446 -17.79 29.66 3.00
C GLU A 446 -17.22 29.00 4.27
N PRO A 447 -16.95 29.78 5.34
CA PRO A 447 -16.38 29.24 6.58
C PRO A 447 -17.39 28.34 7.28
N PHE A 448 -16.91 27.20 7.79
CA PHE A 448 -17.78 26.22 8.46
C PHE A 448 -17.27 25.65 9.77
N ALA A 449 -15.95 25.58 9.94
CA ALA A 449 -15.33 24.95 11.09
C ALA A 449 -14.10 25.70 11.56
N TYR A 450 -13.87 25.64 12.87
CA TYR A 450 -12.70 26.16 13.55
C TYR A 450 -11.93 24.99 14.16
N PHE A 451 -10.61 24.98 14.01
CA PHE A 451 -9.75 24.00 14.65
C PHE A 451 -8.58 24.68 15.38
N GLU A 452 -8.09 24.03 16.43
CA GLU A 452 -6.83 24.38 17.08
C GLU A 452 -5.86 23.24 16.86
N PHE A 453 -4.85 23.45 16.03
CA PHE A 453 -3.82 22.44 15.81
C PHE A 453 -2.74 22.58 16.85
N TYR A 454 -2.33 21.46 17.45
CA TYR A 454 -1.34 21.45 18.52
C TYR A 454 -0.33 20.32 18.37
N TRP A 455 0.79 20.47 19.07
CA TRP A 455 1.75 19.39 19.31
C TRP A 455 1.40 18.67 20.62
N ALA A 456 1.20 17.35 20.55
CA ALA A 456 0.63 16.60 21.65
C ALA A 456 1.60 16.47 22.84
N LYS A 457 2.92 16.43 22.58
CA LYS A 457 3.97 16.32 23.60
C LYS A 457 3.94 17.49 24.60
N GLU A 458 3.67 18.69 24.11
CA GLU A 458 3.61 19.94 24.87
C GLU A 458 2.21 20.25 25.41
N ALA A 459 1.17 19.74 24.73
CA ALA A 459 -0.20 19.88 25.16
C ALA A 459 -0.49 19.02 26.42
N LEU A 460 -1.55 19.38 27.14
CA LEU A 460 -1.94 18.68 28.36
C LEU A 460 -2.17 17.18 28.13
N ILE A 461 -2.67 16.80 26.95
CA ILE A 461 -2.88 15.41 26.52
C ILE A 461 -1.61 14.55 26.59
N GLY A 462 -0.44 15.11 26.27
CA GLY A 462 0.84 14.38 26.27
C GLY A 462 1.32 13.91 27.63
N LYS A 463 0.67 14.36 28.72
CA LYS A 463 0.93 13.87 30.09
C LYS A 463 0.19 12.58 30.43
N TYR A 464 -0.76 12.17 29.59
CA TYR A 464 -1.67 11.06 29.86
C TYR A 464 -1.45 9.84 28.94
N TYR A 465 -0.46 9.92 28.06
CA TYR A 465 0.01 8.79 27.26
C TYR A 465 1.50 9.01 26.91
N GLU A 466 2.18 7.98 26.39
CA GLU A 466 3.56 8.10 25.94
C GLU A 466 3.63 8.88 24.61
N ALA A 467 3.56 10.22 24.69
CA ALA A 467 3.58 11.08 23.52
C ALA A 467 4.92 11.04 22.78
N ASP A 468 4.86 10.79 21.48
CA ASP A 468 5.99 10.94 20.57
C ASP A 468 6.27 12.44 20.33
N ASN A 469 7.52 12.78 20.00
CA ASN A 469 7.96 14.13 19.70
C ASN A 469 7.20 14.78 18.53
N PHE A 470 6.58 13.98 17.65
CA PHE A 470 5.88 14.49 16.46
C PHE A 470 4.38 14.19 16.44
N ASP A 471 3.82 13.69 17.53
CA ASP A 471 2.38 13.55 17.64
C ASP A 471 1.71 14.92 17.56
N ARG A 472 0.71 15.03 16.69
CA ARG A 472 -0.13 16.22 16.53
C ARG A 472 -1.49 15.95 17.13
N GLY A 473 -2.28 16.99 17.33
CA GLY A 473 -3.69 16.82 17.62
C GLY A 473 -4.51 18.05 17.24
N SER A 474 -5.81 17.94 17.46
CA SER A 474 -6.73 19.04 17.16
C SER A 474 -7.93 19.10 18.10
N HIS A 475 -8.23 20.32 18.58
CA HIS A 475 -9.58 20.65 19.04
C HIS A 475 -10.42 21.09 17.85
N MET A 476 -11.68 20.67 17.81
CA MET A 476 -12.54 20.89 16.65
C MET A 476 -13.91 21.44 17.02
N LEU A 477 -14.35 22.41 16.24
CA LEU A 477 -15.64 23.07 16.33
C LEU A 477 -16.24 23.15 14.93
N ILE A 478 -17.46 22.65 14.76
CA ILE A 478 -18.25 22.87 13.54
C ILE A 478 -19.30 23.91 13.88
N GLY A 479 -19.19 25.09 13.28
CA GLY A 479 -20.01 26.25 13.61
C GLY A 479 -21.19 26.42 12.66
N ASN A 480 -20.92 26.39 11.35
CA ASN A 480 -21.94 26.55 10.32
C ASN A 480 -22.76 25.27 10.15
N GLU A 481 -24.08 25.38 10.33
CA GLU A 481 -24.98 24.25 10.31
C GLU A 481 -25.18 23.62 8.92
N LYS A 482 -24.97 24.41 7.86
CA LYS A 482 -25.11 24.01 6.44
C LYS A 482 -24.16 22.89 6.06
N PHE A 483 -22.97 22.86 6.64
CA PHE A 483 -21.92 21.90 6.30
C PHE A 483 -21.79 20.76 7.32
N ARG A 484 -22.87 20.48 8.06
CA ARG A 484 -22.98 19.29 8.89
C ARG A 484 -23.46 18.08 8.08
N GLY A 485 -23.37 16.90 8.68
CA GLY A 485 -23.87 15.66 8.10
C GLY A 485 -22.78 14.59 7.97
N LYS A 486 -23.22 13.34 7.75
CA LYS A 486 -22.35 12.17 7.67
C LYS A 486 -21.30 12.32 6.57
N ASP A 487 -21.70 12.75 5.38
CA ASP A 487 -20.78 12.79 4.24
C ASP A 487 -19.75 13.91 4.38
N ARG A 488 -20.17 15.05 4.96
CA ARG A 488 -19.27 16.18 5.29
C ARG A 488 -18.21 15.78 6.31
N ILE A 489 -18.58 15.07 7.38
CA ILE A 489 -17.59 14.65 8.40
C ILE A 489 -16.60 13.60 7.86
N MET A 490 -17.06 12.69 7.00
CA MET A 490 -16.18 11.73 6.30
C MET A 490 -15.24 12.41 5.28
N ALA A 491 -15.53 13.66 4.92
CA ALA A 491 -14.76 14.47 4.01
C ALA A 491 -13.70 15.33 4.74
N TRP A 492 -14.12 16.14 5.72
CA TRP A 492 -13.21 17.12 6.33
C TRP A 492 -12.28 16.52 7.39
N MET A 493 -12.74 15.55 8.19
CA MET A 493 -11.93 14.98 9.28
C MET A 493 -10.67 14.26 8.77
N PRO A 494 -10.74 13.32 7.81
CA PRO A 494 -9.53 12.71 7.26
C PRO A 494 -8.67 13.71 6.48
N SER A 495 -9.27 14.73 5.88
CA SER A 495 -8.52 15.80 5.20
C SER A 495 -7.72 16.68 6.16
N MET A 496 -8.26 16.96 7.34
CA MET A 496 -7.55 17.64 8.43
C MET A 496 -6.37 16.80 8.92
N CYS A 497 -6.58 15.50 9.17
CA CYS A 497 -5.50 14.58 9.55
C CYS A 497 -4.44 14.49 8.46
N HIS A 498 -4.85 14.49 7.19
CA HIS A 498 -3.96 14.42 6.05
C HIS A 498 -3.03 15.64 6.03
N TYR A 499 -3.58 16.85 6.22
CA TYR A 499 -2.76 18.04 6.40
C TYR A 499 -1.76 17.88 7.56
N LEU A 500 -2.21 17.52 8.76
CA LEU A 500 -1.33 17.41 9.93
C LEU A 500 -0.18 16.39 9.73
N MET A 501 -0.42 15.34 8.95
CA MET A 501 0.59 14.33 8.63
C MET A 501 1.50 14.70 7.44
N LEU A 502 1.04 15.57 6.54
CA LEU A 502 1.86 16.11 5.44
C LEU A 502 2.71 17.31 5.89
N ASP A 503 2.22 18.10 6.85
CA ASP A 503 2.91 19.24 7.45
C ASP A 503 4.28 18.83 8.02
N HIS A 504 4.36 17.62 8.61
CA HIS A 504 5.62 17.07 9.08
C HIS A 504 5.74 15.55 8.83
N PRO A 505 6.78 15.07 8.11
CA PRO A 505 6.89 13.67 7.70
C PRO A 505 7.06 12.69 8.88
N LYS A 506 7.60 13.15 10.02
CA LYS A 506 7.74 12.34 11.24
C LYS A 506 6.45 12.21 12.05
N THR A 507 5.37 12.94 11.72
CA THR A 507 4.09 12.82 12.41
C THR A 507 3.44 11.48 12.08
N LYS A 508 3.38 10.60 13.08
CA LYS A 508 2.79 9.26 13.00
C LYS A 508 1.36 9.22 13.51
N ASN A 509 1.02 10.09 14.47
CA ASN A 509 -0.29 10.09 15.11
C ASN A 509 -0.93 11.47 15.13
N VAL A 510 -2.25 11.50 14.95
CA VAL A 510 -3.11 12.65 15.24
C VAL A 510 -4.05 12.28 16.37
N MET A 511 -3.93 13.00 17.48
CA MET A 511 -4.64 12.77 18.73
C MET A 511 -5.86 13.69 18.86
N ALA A 512 -6.86 13.23 19.61
CA ALA A 512 -7.93 14.09 20.11
C ALA A 512 -8.48 13.57 21.45
N GLU A 513 -9.08 14.48 22.21
CA GLU A 513 -9.58 14.26 23.57
C GLU A 513 -11.06 14.72 23.74
N PRO A 514 -12.01 14.18 22.95
CA PRO A 514 -13.43 14.50 23.13
C PRO A 514 -13.91 14.18 24.54
N HIS A 515 -14.82 15.01 25.05
CA HIS A 515 -15.46 14.76 26.34
C HIS A 515 -16.11 13.36 26.35
N ALA A 516 -15.94 12.62 27.45
CA ALA A 516 -16.42 11.25 27.60
C ALA A 516 -17.94 11.05 27.44
N ARG A 517 -18.76 12.10 27.55
CA ARG A 517 -20.22 12.03 27.35
C ARG A 517 -20.66 12.31 25.91
N ASN A 518 -19.74 12.73 25.04
CA ASN A 518 -20.07 13.12 23.67
C ASN A 518 -20.09 11.88 22.74
N GLU A 519 -21.10 11.03 22.89
CA GLU A 519 -21.21 9.79 22.10
C GLU A 519 -21.28 10.05 20.60
N LYS A 520 -21.83 11.19 20.18
CA LYS A 520 -21.93 11.59 18.77
C LYS A 520 -20.55 11.77 18.16
N ILE A 521 -19.65 12.50 18.81
CA ILE A 521 -18.30 12.69 18.26
C ILE A 521 -17.47 11.41 18.32
N HIS A 522 -17.63 10.57 19.35
CA HIS A 522 -16.95 9.26 19.41
C HIS A 522 -17.31 8.39 18.21
N ARG A 523 -18.61 8.31 17.86
CA ARG A 523 -19.06 7.59 16.67
C ARG A 523 -18.47 8.15 15.38
N CYS A 524 -18.25 9.46 15.31
CA CYS A 524 -17.61 10.09 14.16
C CYS A 524 -16.13 9.74 14.06
N PHE A 525 -15.41 9.74 15.19
CA PHE A 525 -14.02 9.29 15.25
C PHE A 525 -13.87 7.84 14.80
N TYR A 526 -14.65 6.91 15.36
CA TYR A 526 -14.55 5.49 15.00
C TYR A 526 -14.91 5.24 13.53
N LYS A 527 -15.89 5.95 12.98
CA LYS A 527 -16.23 5.88 11.54
C LYS A 527 -15.11 6.41 10.65
N ASN A 528 -14.34 7.37 11.13
CA ASN A 528 -13.15 7.87 10.47
C ASN A 528 -11.89 7.10 10.91
N LEU A 529 -12.00 5.84 11.36
CA LEU A 529 -10.88 4.95 11.66
C LEU A 529 -9.95 5.41 12.80
N TYR A 530 -10.41 6.29 13.68
CA TYR A 530 -9.69 6.54 14.94
C TYR A 530 -9.86 5.37 15.90
N ASN A 531 -8.78 5.03 16.60
CA ASN A 531 -8.78 4.07 17.68
C ASN A 531 -9.05 4.77 19.01
N LYS A 532 -9.86 4.15 19.88
CA LYS A 532 -9.91 4.53 21.29
C LYS A 532 -8.64 4.03 21.98
N ILE A 533 -7.91 4.92 22.63
CA ILE A 533 -6.69 4.60 23.39
C ILE A 533 -7.04 4.38 24.85
N ASP A 534 -7.66 5.37 25.49
CA ASP A 534 -7.95 5.30 26.92
C ASP A 534 -9.13 6.21 27.33
N LEU A 535 -9.62 6.05 28.55
CA LEU A 535 -10.53 6.97 29.23
C LEU A 535 -9.77 7.69 30.35
N VAL A 536 -9.63 9.00 30.22
CA VAL A 536 -8.76 9.82 31.08
C VAL A 536 -9.55 10.92 31.78
N GLN A 537 -9.21 11.17 33.04
CA GLN A 537 -9.72 12.30 33.80
C GLN A 537 -8.75 13.49 33.71
N PHE A 538 -9.06 14.48 32.86
CA PHE A 538 -8.36 15.77 32.87
C PHE A 538 -8.88 16.65 34.02
N PRO A 539 -8.12 17.68 34.46
CA PRO A 539 -8.54 18.57 35.54
C PRO A 539 -9.87 19.27 35.27
N HIS A 540 -10.18 19.54 34.00
CA HIS A 540 -11.36 20.28 33.57
C HIS A 540 -12.46 19.41 32.95
N LYS A 541 -12.17 18.15 32.54
CA LYS A 541 -13.19 17.25 31.96
C LYS A 541 -12.76 15.76 31.97
N PRO A 542 -13.71 14.80 32.07
CA PRO A 542 -13.43 13.43 31.66
C PRO A 542 -13.43 13.36 30.12
N ALA A 543 -12.43 12.69 29.54
CA ALA A 543 -12.25 12.58 28.10
C ALA A 543 -11.90 11.16 27.65
N VAL A 544 -12.27 10.83 26.42
CA VAL A 544 -11.80 9.61 25.73
C VAL A 544 -10.64 10.03 24.85
N LEU A 545 -9.46 9.44 25.07
CA LEU A 545 -8.33 9.63 24.18
C LEU A 545 -8.55 8.80 22.92
N VAL A 546 -8.48 9.45 21.77
CA VAL A 546 -8.55 8.80 20.47
C VAL A 546 -7.32 9.11 19.62
N GLN A 547 -6.92 8.17 18.78
CA GLN A 547 -5.73 8.24 17.95
C GLN A 547 -6.04 7.84 16.51
N MET A 548 -5.63 8.69 15.58
CA MET A 548 -5.50 8.35 14.17
C MET A 548 -4.03 8.07 13.86
N GLN A 549 -3.74 6.85 13.40
CA GLN A 549 -2.40 6.46 12.97
C GLN A 549 -2.21 6.75 11.49
N ARG A 550 -0.97 7.10 11.10
CA ARG A 550 -0.61 7.44 9.72
C ARG A 550 -1.01 6.37 8.71
N ASP A 551 -0.60 5.13 8.98
CA ASP A 551 -0.86 4.01 8.06
C ASP A 551 -2.36 3.72 7.92
N THR A 552 -3.15 3.98 8.97
CA THR A 552 -4.61 3.87 8.95
C THR A 552 -5.24 4.99 8.13
N LEU A 553 -4.76 6.23 8.28
CA LEU A 553 -5.28 7.38 7.54
C LEU A 553 -5.14 7.18 6.02
N PHE A 554 -3.97 6.75 5.55
CA PHE A 554 -3.73 6.58 4.11
C PHE A 554 -4.50 5.40 3.50
N LYS A 555 -5.12 4.55 4.33
CA LYS A 555 -6.09 3.53 3.93
C LYS A 555 -7.54 4.02 3.99
N HIS A 556 -7.80 5.26 4.43
CA HIS A 556 -9.15 5.78 4.57
C HIS A 556 -9.85 5.87 3.20
N PRO A 557 -11.08 5.35 3.03
CA PRO A 557 -11.74 5.28 1.72
C PRO A 557 -11.88 6.64 1.03
N SER A 558 -12.15 7.69 1.82
CA SER A 558 -12.25 9.04 1.25
C SER A 558 -10.91 9.56 0.75
N LEU A 559 -9.76 9.01 1.15
CA LEU A 559 -8.44 9.38 0.63
C LEU A 559 -7.97 8.45 -0.50
N GLN A 560 -8.47 7.20 -0.56
CA GLN A 560 -8.16 6.27 -1.65
C GLN A 560 -8.77 6.67 -3.00
N SER A 561 -9.84 7.47 -3.02
CA SER A 561 -10.36 8.06 -4.27
C SER A 561 -9.37 9.03 -4.95
N MET A 562 -8.22 9.34 -4.31
CA MET A 562 -7.11 10.10 -4.89
C MET A 562 -6.19 9.28 -5.81
N THR A 563 -6.21 7.94 -5.74
CA THR A 563 -5.25 7.07 -6.46
C THR A 563 -5.78 6.40 -7.72
N ASP A 564 -7.05 6.61 -8.09
CA ASP A 564 -7.66 5.95 -9.24
C ASP A 564 -8.27 6.94 -10.28
N PRO A 565 -7.52 7.30 -11.33
CA PRO A 565 -8.06 8.06 -12.46
C PRO A 565 -9.13 7.29 -13.26
N LEU A 566 -9.22 5.96 -13.15
CA LEU A 566 -10.08 5.11 -13.98
C LEU A 566 -11.52 5.05 -13.46
N LEU A 567 -11.77 5.31 -12.18
CA LEU A 567 -13.13 5.33 -11.63
C LEU A 567 -13.98 6.51 -12.13
N LYS A 568 -13.37 7.62 -12.57
CA LYS A 568 -14.11 8.75 -13.16
C LYS A 568 -14.71 8.46 -14.54
N LYS A 569 -14.24 7.44 -15.26
CA LYS A 569 -14.85 7.03 -16.55
C LYS A 569 -16.04 6.10 -16.36
N ALA A 570 -16.20 5.46 -15.21
CA ALA A 570 -17.27 4.49 -14.96
C ALA A 570 -18.56 5.13 -14.38
N SER A 571 -18.48 6.30 -13.76
CA SER A 571 -19.64 7.01 -13.18
C SER A 571 -20.26 8.08 -14.08
N GLY A 572 -19.69 8.32 -15.27
CA GLY A 572 -20.23 9.23 -16.27
C GLY A 572 -21.34 8.61 -17.12
N ARG A 573 -22.49 8.25 -16.54
CA ARG A 573 -23.72 8.02 -17.32
C ARG A 573 -24.97 8.46 -16.55
N ALA A 574 -25.72 9.33 -17.24
CA ALA A 574 -27.04 9.86 -16.92
C ALA A 574 -27.12 11.12 -16.03
N ILE A 575 -26.68 12.26 -16.59
CA ILE A 575 -27.48 13.50 -16.47
C ILE A 575 -27.87 13.89 -17.89
N SER A 576 -29.13 13.61 -18.25
CA SER A 576 -29.74 14.08 -19.48
C SER A 576 -29.94 15.59 -19.38
N SER A 577 -29.10 16.37 -20.04
CA SER A 577 -29.39 17.77 -20.32
C SER A 577 -30.41 17.85 -21.45
N SER A 578 -31.61 18.31 -21.11
CA SER A 578 -32.58 18.81 -22.07
C SER A 578 -31.97 19.98 -22.84
N SER A 579 -31.71 19.81 -24.13
CA SER A 579 -31.68 20.94 -25.06
C SER A 579 -32.16 20.49 -26.43
N SER A 580 -33.22 21.18 -26.83
CA SER A 580 -33.95 21.15 -28.08
C SER A 580 -33.06 21.27 -29.31
N TYR A 581 -33.21 20.33 -30.25
CA TYR A 581 -33.00 20.59 -31.68
C TYR A 581 -34.01 19.78 -32.50
N SER A 582 -34.76 20.51 -33.30
CA SER A 582 -35.86 20.10 -34.16
C SER A 582 -35.41 20.00 -35.61
N VAL A 583 -35.64 18.87 -36.28
CA VAL A 583 -35.81 18.76 -37.75
C VAL A 583 -36.53 17.41 -38.06
N PRO A 584 -37.12 17.21 -39.25
CA PRO A 584 -38.55 17.28 -39.50
C PRO A 584 -39.18 15.90 -39.79
N SER A 585 -40.48 15.80 -39.50
CA SER A 585 -41.33 14.70 -39.94
C SER A 585 -41.73 14.88 -41.40
N ASP A 586 -41.47 13.88 -42.24
CA ASP A 586 -42.25 13.67 -43.46
C ASP A 586 -42.42 12.18 -43.78
N HIS A 587 -43.66 11.88 -44.17
CA HIS A 587 -44.17 10.70 -44.88
C HIS A 587 -44.33 9.35 -44.16
N SER A 588 -45.54 9.20 -43.59
CA SER A 588 -46.57 8.21 -43.98
C SER A 588 -46.12 6.92 -44.68
N ILE A 589 -46.58 5.76 -44.19
CA ILE A 589 -47.59 4.90 -44.88
C ILE A 589 -47.94 3.64 -44.06
N SER A 590 -49.26 3.47 -43.92
CA SER A 590 -50.11 2.28 -43.75
C SER A 590 -49.85 1.20 -42.70
N SER A 591 -50.84 1.13 -41.80
CA SER A 591 -51.38 -0.06 -41.14
C SER A 591 -51.81 -1.18 -42.09
N SER A 592 -51.55 -2.43 -41.73
CA SER A 592 -52.43 -3.56 -42.04
C SER A 592 -52.31 -4.65 -40.97
N THR A 593 -53.47 -4.94 -40.38
CA THR A 593 -53.78 -5.92 -39.34
C THR A 593 -53.71 -7.35 -39.88
N THR A 594 -53.11 -8.28 -39.13
CA THR A 594 -53.59 -9.68 -39.09
C THR A 594 -53.21 -10.35 -37.78
N THR A 595 -54.23 -10.91 -37.14
CA THR A 595 -54.25 -11.69 -35.89
C THR A 595 -53.82 -13.14 -36.14
N ASN A 596 -53.12 -13.75 -35.16
CA ASN A 596 -53.20 -15.15 -34.66
C ASN A 596 -51.98 -15.41 -33.76
N SER A 597 -52.13 -15.35 -32.42
CA SER A 597 -52.48 -16.45 -31.49
C SER A 597 -51.29 -17.33 -31.08
N SER A 598 -51.02 -17.36 -29.76
CA SER A 598 -50.22 -18.33 -28.94
C SER A 598 -48.75 -18.51 -29.32
N ASP A 599 -47.74 -18.48 -28.44
CA ASP A 599 -47.65 -18.77 -27.01
C ASP A 599 -46.32 -18.22 -26.45
N SER A 600 -46.35 -17.90 -25.15
CA SER A 600 -45.26 -17.97 -24.16
C SER A 600 -44.06 -16.97 -24.17
N ASN A 601 -43.87 -16.39 -22.97
CA ASN A 601 -42.66 -15.83 -22.35
C ASN A 601 -42.31 -14.35 -22.59
N GLU A 602 -42.99 -13.48 -21.84
CA GLU A 602 -42.47 -12.17 -21.44
C GLU A 602 -41.29 -12.32 -20.48
N ASN A 603 -40.15 -11.74 -20.90
CA ASN A 603 -39.09 -11.27 -20.04
C ASN A 603 -39.60 -10.11 -19.20
N SER A 604 -39.60 -10.25 -17.87
CA SER A 604 -39.66 -9.13 -16.94
C SER A 604 -38.29 -8.92 -16.29
N SER A 605 -37.77 -7.71 -16.44
CA SER A 605 -36.61 -7.20 -15.69
C SER A 605 -36.86 -7.26 -14.18
N PRO A 606 -35.86 -7.62 -13.35
CA PRO A 606 -35.93 -7.34 -11.92
C PRO A 606 -35.19 -6.04 -11.61
N ASN A 607 -35.95 -4.94 -11.55
CA ASN A 607 -35.61 -3.80 -10.69
C ASN A 607 -36.63 -3.81 -9.54
N SER A 608 -36.30 -4.49 -8.46
CA SER A 608 -37.05 -4.46 -7.20
C SER A 608 -36.08 -4.29 -6.02
N PRO A 609 -36.41 -3.48 -5.02
CA PRO A 609 -35.55 -3.23 -3.86
C PRO A 609 -35.48 -4.46 -2.94
N ILE A 610 -34.31 -4.71 -2.35
CA ILE A 610 -34.05 -5.78 -1.39
C ILE A 610 -34.84 -5.48 -0.10
N GLU A 611 -35.86 -6.27 0.22
CA GLU A 611 -36.48 -6.31 1.55
C GLU A 611 -35.61 -7.17 2.50
N TYR A 612 -35.20 -6.60 3.63
CA TYR A 612 -34.62 -7.38 4.72
C TYR A 612 -35.74 -8.14 5.46
N ARG A 613 -35.77 -9.48 5.33
CA ARG A 613 -36.59 -10.33 6.20
C ARG A 613 -36.01 -10.34 7.61
N LYS A 614 -36.82 -9.93 8.59
CA LYS A 614 -36.59 -10.17 10.01
C LYS A 614 -36.72 -11.68 10.25
N LEU A 615 -35.63 -12.33 10.65
CA LEU A 615 -35.66 -13.73 11.10
C LEU A 615 -36.30 -13.77 12.50
N GLU A 616 -37.51 -14.28 12.61
CA GLU A 616 -38.10 -14.66 13.90
C GLU A 616 -37.59 -16.04 14.29
N LEU A 617 -36.85 -16.11 15.39
CA LEU A 617 -36.42 -17.36 16.01
C LEU A 617 -37.65 -18.13 16.51
N LYS A 618 -37.76 -19.41 16.14
CA LYS A 618 -38.85 -20.27 16.63
C LYS A 618 -38.53 -20.73 18.05
N ALA A 619 -39.55 -21.02 18.85
CA ALA A 619 -39.40 -21.50 20.23
C ALA A 619 -38.55 -22.78 20.34
N GLU A 620 -38.46 -23.54 19.26
CA GLU A 620 -37.69 -24.77 19.07
C GLU A 620 -36.16 -24.50 19.07
N ASP A 621 -35.75 -23.35 18.51
CA ASP A 621 -34.34 -22.93 18.43
C ASP A 621 -33.80 -22.49 19.80
N LEU A 622 -34.68 -21.93 20.65
CA LEU A 622 -34.36 -21.52 22.03
C LEU A 622 -34.12 -22.71 22.96
N GLU A 623 -34.79 -23.86 22.75
CA GLU A 623 -34.52 -25.08 23.52
C GLU A 623 -33.16 -25.70 23.18
N THR A 624 -32.72 -25.56 21.94
CA THR A 624 -31.43 -26.07 21.46
C THR A 624 -30.27 -25.24 22.03
N ILE A 625 -30.46 -23.93 22.14
CA ILE A 625 -29.48 -23.01 22.75
C ILE A 625 -29.31 -23.27 24.26
N LYS A 626 -30.38 -23.66 24.96
CA LYS A 626 -30.36 -24.00 26.40
C LYS A 626 -29.64 -25.33 26.73
N LYS A 627 -29.36 -26.17 25.74
CA LYS A 627 -28.69 -27.47 25.91
C LYS A 627 -27.18 -27.42 25.65
N LEU A 628 -26.63 -26.26 25.30
CA LEU A 628 -25.19 -26.06 25.14
C LEU A 628 -24.53 -25.96 26.53
N PRO A 629 -23.42 -26.66 26.78
CA PRO A 629 -22.72 -26.59 28.06
C PRO A 629 -22.16 -25.18 28.28
N ALA A 630 -22.34 -24.66 29.48
CA ALA A 630 -21.87 -23.33 29.87
C ALA A 630 -20.34 -23.26 29.74
N LEU A 631 -19.85 -22.30 28.94
CA LEU A 631 -18.48 -21.83 29.04
C LEU A 631 -18.43 -20.89 30.24
N ASP A 632 -17.64 -21.25 31.25
CA ASP A 632 -17.45 -20.45 32.46
C ASP A 632 -16.97 -19.04 32.12
N GLY A 633 -17.70 -18.04 32.63
CA GLY A 633 -17.25 -16.65 32.75
C GLY A 633 -17.94 -15.64 31.82
N ASN A 634 -19.23 -15.34 32.07
CA ASN A 634 -19.80 -13.97 31.99
C ASN A 634 -21.33 -13.98 32.24
N GLU A 635 -21.75 -13.99 33.51
CA GLU A 635 -23.17 -13.80 33.89
C GLU A 635 -23.67 -12.34 33.72
N ALA A 636 -22.83 -11.40 33.27
CA ALA A 636 -23.20 -9.99 33.18
C ALA A 636 -23.87 -9.55 31.85
N LEU A 637 -23.97 -10.43 30.84
CA LEU A 637 -24.39 -10.04 29.49
C LEU A 637 -25.80 -10.51 29.06
N LEU A 638 -26.53 -11.23 29.92
CA LEU A 638 -27.87 -11.75 29.61
C LEU A 638 -29.05 -10.88 30.12
N SER A 639 -28.79 -9.69 30.68
CA SER A 639 -29.85 -8.82 31.23
C SER A 639 -30.25 -7.62 30.35
N GLN A 640 -29.68 -7.47 29.14
CA GLN A 640 -29.97 -6.31 28.29
C GLN A 640 -30.15 -6.66 26.81
N THR A 641 -31.14 -7.47 26.48
CA THR A 641 -31.72 -7.50 25.13
C THR A 641 -33.17 -7.97 25.21
N ASN A 642 -34.10 -7.02 25.18
CA ASN A 642 -35.47 -7.22 24.71
C ASN A 642 -35.63 -6.41 23.42
#